data_AF-A0AA43CBH3-F1
#
_entry.id   AF-A0AA43CBH3-F1
#
_cell.length_a   1.000
_cell.length_b   1.000
_cell.length_c   1.000
_cell.angle_alpha   90.00
_cell.angle_beta   90.00
_cell.angle_gamma   90.00
#
_symmetry.space_group_name_H-M   'P 1'
#
loop_
_entity.id
_entity.type
_entity.pdbx_description
1 polymer ?
#
loop_
_entity_poly.entity_id
_entity_poly.type
_entity_poly.pdbx_seq_one_letter_code
_entity_poly.pdbx_strand_id
1 'polypeptide(L)'
;CDACPNDANNDIDGDTVCGDVDNCPTTSNVSQTDTDSDTLGDACDTCPNDANNDIDGDTICGDVDNCPTTSNVGQADTDSDTLGDACDTCPNDANNDIDGDTICGDADNCPTISNSSQTDADSDGAGDACDVCPNDVNDDIDGDGVCGDVDNCPTLANASQTDTDSDGLGDLCDADDDNDGVADGPDCAELIIGVADDPDPVSDSLRLSKSGGQVTLEWGRAAQGQTYNVYRGNFDSGTFNYDESCLNGPIPSRTTTDDTALAPGTGHYFLVGARNRCNDSVIGSDSDGILRNPAIACAVAELDFDIDGIGDLDDNCAMVANASQDDADVDFVGDACDNCAANSNPNQSDRDADGAGDECDTCTDFDGDGFGDPGFAANQCALDNCPGIANPLQVDGDGDGIGDACDSCPADANNDADGDGRCANVDNCPVTANPLQQDVDGDLIGDACDSCVDSDGDGFANPGSGSICPDDNCPTISNAGQLDGDGDGMGDVCDSCPADPANDADSDGVCDDLDNCVGLANGPQIDSDLDGIGDACDSCPLNPAPACVPCPVGTDPDNDGVCYLESVLLEGVGLIADVVLDSGSPLVYVANDDDPGIGTAWTADVFNDSGWTPGTFGIGYESNVVGAHNLISTPVSEDSLSIYTRSEIQITDLPSITRFTVELDYDDGVAIWLNGVEIHRTLEVPAGALAWDSNSLAHESSNGPFPIYSRPVDLSSVAIPLLREGSNTVAIGVWNSAPMVGPSTDLVVAPRIVVKRPITPNMRYLTNVSDPGLGLSWTATAFNDGPWTEGQYGVGYERGVGAEALIATTVTDGAHSVYTRTNFTLTSLAEINSMLLAADYDDGFAAWINGQEVYRSPQMPAGPPDWNTNAASHESSDDPTPTYDPDVDIYSVVAPHLQVGTNVLAIGVWNNSAPNSNDLVLVPRLAINDPTTDNCPNVVNPDQLDGDGDGIGDACDPSP
;
A
#
# COMPACT_ATOMS: atom_id res chain seq x y z
N CYS A 1 -1.67 74.79 -81.33
CA CYS A 1 -0.43 74.51 -80.58
C CYS A 1 -0.59 73.11 -80.05
N ASP A 2 0.46 72.30 -80.12
CA ASP A 2 0.48 71.02 -79.44
C ASP A 2 0.47 71.29 -77.93
N ALA A 3 -0.45 70.66 -77.19
CA ALA A 3 -0.57 70.85 -75.75
C ALA A 3 0.55 70.12 -75.00
N CYS A 4 1.10 69.05 -75.59
CA CYS A 4 2.16 68.22 -75.02
C CYS A 4 3.35 68.05 -75.99
N PRO A 5 4.07 69.14 -76.32
CA PRO A 5 5.07 69.13 -77.40
C PRO A 5 6.31 68.26 -77.15
N ASN A 6 6.47 67.70 -75.93
CA ASN A 6 7.60 66.86 -75.54
C ASN A 6 7.22 65.38 -75.29
N ASP A 7 5.95 65.01 -75.48
CA ASP A 7 5.45 63.66 -75.27
C ASP A 7 4.81 63.12 -76.57
N ALA A 8 5.17 61.90 -76.97
CA ALA A 8 4.65 61.26 -78.16
C ALA A 8 3.23 60.68 -77.96
N ASN A 9 2.86 60.45 -76.71
CA ASN A 9 1.58 59.86 -76.33
C ASN A 9 0.48 60.93 -76.20
N ASN A 10 0.85 62.17 -75.85
CA ASN A 10 -0.08 63.28 -75.62
C ASN A 10 -1.04 62.95 -74.47
N ASP A 11 -2.07 63.77 -74.28
CA ASP A 11 -3.18 63.49 -73.35
C ASP A 11 -4.05 62.33 -73.88
N ILE A 12 -3.67 61.09 -73.55
CA ILE A 12 -4.27 59.85 -74.08
C ILE A 12 -5.69 59.64 -73.56
N ASP A 13 -5.94 59.97 -72.29
CA ASP A 13 -7.19 59.71 -71.60
C ASP A 13 -8.13 60.93 -71.52
N GLY A 14 -7.64 62.11 -71.93
CA GLY A 14 -8.43 63.32 -72.13
C GLY A 14 -8.60 64.17 -70.88
N ASP A 15 -7.71 64.04 -69.89
CA ASP A 15 -7.78 64.71 -68.60
C ASP A 15 -7.03 66.05 -68.51
N THR A 16 -6.38 66.44 -69.61
CA THR A 16 -5.59 67.66 -69.77
C THR A 16 -4.17 67.65 -69.19
N VAL A 17 -3.67 66.51 -68.73
CA VAL A 17 -2.28 66.25 -68.32
C VAL A 17 -1.55 65.52 -69.46
N CYS A 18 -0.24 65.75 -69.57
CA CYS A 18 0.58 65.11 -70.61
C CYS A 18 1.16 63.80 -70.09
N GLY A 19 1.11 62.74 -70.90
CA GLY A 19 1.48 61.37 -70.49
C GLY A 19 2.90 61.18 -69.95
N ASP A 20 3.82 62.11 -70.16
CA ASP A 20 5.19 62.08 -69.61
C ASP A 20 5.29 62.55 -68.14
N VAL A 21 4.24 63.21 -67.64
CA VAL A 21 4.10 63.67 -66.24
C VAL A 21 2.77 63.23 -65.62
N ASP A 22 2.03 62.38 -66.32
CA ASP A 22 0.77 61.82 -65.90
C ASP A 22 1.02 60.57 -65.05
N ASN A 23 0.60 60.59 -63.78
CA ASN A 23 0.70 59.44 -62.89
C ASN A 23 -0.40 58.40 -63.13
N CYS A 24 -1.37 58.67 -64.03
CA CYS A 24 -2.32 57.69 -64.56
C CYS A 24 -2.51 57.83 -66.08
N PRO A 25 -1.51 57.49 -66.92
CA PRO A 25 -1.47 57.79 -68.36
C PRO A 25 -2.63 57.27 -69.24
N THR A 26 -3.51 56.44 -68.68
CA THR A 26 -4.65 55.83 -69.36
C THR A 26 -5.98 56.03 -68.62
N THR A 27 -5.97 56.67 -67.45
CA THR A 27 -7.15 56.84 -66.59
C THR A 27 -7.24 58.29 -66.12
N SER A 28 -8.18 59.02 -66.70
CA SER A 28 -8.31 60.46 -66.53
C SER A 28 -8.33 60.93 -65.08
N ASN A 29 -7.33 61.73 -64.67
CA ASN A 29 -7.14 62.19 -63.29
C ASN A 29 -6.46 63.57 -63.19
N VAL A 30 -7.19 64.62 -63.57
CA VAL A 30 -6.71 66.01 -63.65
C VAL A 30 -5.94 66.53 -62.42
N SER A 31 -6.24 66.01 -61.22
CA SER A 31 -5.61 66.44 -59.97
C SER A 31 -4.23 65.83 -59.73
N GLN A 32 -3.87 64.75 -60.43
CA GLN A 32 -2.58 64.06 -60.31
C GLN A 32 -2.24 63.77 -58.85
N THR A 33 -3.27 63.36 -58.10
CA THR A 33 -3.15 63.01 -56.68
C THR A 33 -2.50 61.64 -56.61
N ASP A 34 -1.54 61.53 -55.71
CA ASP A 34 -0.69 60.37 -55.44
C ASP A 34 -0.47 60.43 -53.93
N THR A 35 -1.34 59.72 -53.21
CA THR A 35 -1.49 59.87 -51.76
C THR A 35 -0.34 59.20 -51.01
N ASP A 36 0.19 58.08 -51.52
CA ASP A 36 1.29 57.31 -50.92
C ASP A 36 2.66 57.57 -51.55
N SER A 37 2.72 58.32 -52.65
CA SER A 37 3.93 58.75 -53.35
C SER A 37 4.71 57.62 -54.04
N ASP A 38 4.02 56.58 -54.51
CA ASP A 38 4.62 55.44 -55.22
C ASP A 38 4.81 55.67 -56.73
N THR A 39 4.38 56.84 -57.22
CA THR A 39 4.38 57.32 -58.62
C THR A 39 3.20 56.87 -59.48
N LEU A 40 2.31 56.03 -58.96
CA LEU A 40 1.00 55.72 -59.50
C LEU A 40 -0.02 56.70 -58.90
N GLY A 41 -0.94 57.22 -59.71
CA GLY A 41 -1.96 58.13 -59.19
C GLY A 41 -3.14 57.40 -58.58
N ASP A 42 -3.79 58.00 -57.56
CA ASP A 42 -4.94 57.41 -56.86
C ASP A 42 -6.07 56.92 -57.78
N ALA A 43 -6.16 57.45 -59.01
CA ALA A 43 -7.19 57.10 -59.99
C ALA A 43 -6.93 55.78 -60.74
N CYS A 44 -5.69 55.31 -60.77
CA CYS A 44 -5.25 54.09 -61.45
C CYS A 44 -4.46 53.16 -60.53
N ASP A 45 -4.30 53.57 -59.28
CA ASP A 45 -3.72 52.77 -58.21
C ASP A 45 -4.77 51.86 -57.58
N THR A 46 -4.42 50.58 -57.47
CA THR A 46 -5.21 49.58 -56.76
C THR A 46 -5.13 49.74 -55.25
N CYS A 47 -4.02 50.31 -54.75
CA CYS A 47 -3.74 50.55 -53.35
C CYS A 47 -3.30 52.01 -53.11
N PRO A 48 -4.17 53.02 -53.32
CA PRO A 48 -3.80 54.44 -53.31
C PRO A 48 -3.17 55.01 -52.03
N ASN A 49 -3.16 54.23 -50.94
CA ASN A 49 -2.63 54.63 -49.64
C ASN A 49 -1.41 53.79 -49.21
N ASP A 50 -0.98 52.83 -50.02
CA ASP A 50 0.14 51.95 -49.73
C ASP A 50 1.11 51.87 -50.92
N ALA A 51 2.26 52.52 -50.75
CA ALA A 51 3.27 52.59 -51.79
C ALA A 51 3.91 51.23 -52.15
N ASN A 52 3.70 50.19 -51.35
CA ASN A 52 4.17 48.84 -51.67
C ASN A 52 3.11 47.98 -52.38
N ASN A 53 1.88 48.48 -52.50
CA ASN A 53 0.73 47.76 -53.05
C ASN A 53 0.51 46.40 -52.36
N ASP A 54 -0.27 45.52 -52.99
CA ASP A 54 -0.44 44.12 -52.63
C ASP A 54 0.88 43.34 -52.86
N ILE A 55 1.67 43.19 -51.79
CA ILE A 55 3.03 42.59 -51.82
C ILE A 55 2.96 41.08 -52.08
N ASP A 56 1.98 40.39 -51.52
CA ASP A 56 1.89 38.93 -51.54
C ASP A 56 0.91 38.37 -52.58
N GLY A 57 0.13 39.24 -53.21
CA GLY A 57 -0.73 38.95 -54.36
C GLY A 57 -2.11 38.43 -54.01
N ASP A 58 -2.60 38.70 -52.79
CA ASP A 58 -3.88 38.20 -52.29
C ASP A 58 -5.07 39.16 -52.53
N THR A 59 -4.80 40.29 -53.18
CA THR A 59 -5.73 41.36 -53.54
C THR A 59 -6.12 42.34 -52.42
N ILE A 60 -5.47 42.28 -51.26
CA ILE A 60 -5.57 43.24 -50.17
C ILE A 60 -4.33 44.17 -50.19
N CYS A 61 -4.53 45.43 -49.81
CA CYS A 61 -3.44 46.41 -49.78
C CYS A 61 -2.72 46.33 -48.43
N GLY A 62 -1.38 46.38 -48.44
CA GLY A 62 -0.55 46.14 -47.25
C GLY A 62 -0.79 47.07 -46.06
N ASP A 63 -1.41 48.24 -46.26
CA ASP A 63 -1.80 49.17 -45.20
C ASP A 63 -3.04 48.72 -44.40
N VAL A 64 -3.83 47.81 -44.95
CA VAL A 64 -5.04 47.24 -44.34
C VAL A 64 -4.99 45.70 -44.30
N ASP A 65 -3.86 45.13 -44.67
CA ASP A 65 -3.58 43.70 -44.64
C ASP A 65 -3.04 43.31 -43.26
N ASN A 66 -3.75 42.42 -42.56
CA ASN A 66 -3.30 41.87 -41.28
C ASN A 66 -2.20 40.80 -41.45
N CYS A 67 -1.87 40.39 -42.69
CA CYS A 67 -0.71 39.60 -43.05
C CYS A 67 0.02 40.11 -44.30
N PRO A 68 0.71 41.29 -44.25
CA PRO A 68 1.25 41.99 -45.42
C PRO A 68 2.27 41.26 -46.32
N THR A 69 2.69 40.06 -45.92
CA THR A 69 3.65 39.24 -46.66
C THR A 69 3.18 37.79 -46.88
N THR A 70 2.00 37.44 -46.39
CA THR A 70 1.44 36.09 -46.41
C THR A 70 0.00 36.12 -46.86
N SER A 71 -0.22 35.79 -48.14
CA SER A 71 -1.51 35.92 -48.82
C SER A 71 -2.68 35.31 -48.03
N ASN A 72 -3.63 36.15 -47.60
CA ASN A 72 -4.80 35.77 -46.81
C ASN A 72 -6.05 36.64 -47.14
N VAL A 73 -6.58 36.49 -48.35
CA VAL A 73 -7.77 37.20 -48.88
C VAL A 73 -8.94 37.39 -47.89
N GLY A 74 -9.12 36.46 -46.95
CA GLY A 74 -10.19 36.48 -45.95
C GLY A 74 -9.95 37.41 -44.76
N GLN A 75 -8.72 37.87 -44.52
CA GLN A 75 -8.34 38.78 -43.43
C GLN A 75 -8.92 38.35 -42.08
N ALA A 76 -8.88 37.04 -41.82
CA ALA A 76 -9.28 36.48 -40.53
C ALA A 76 -8.23 36.85 -39.49
N ASP A 77 -8.71 37.18 -38.30
CA ASP A 77 -7.98 37.62 -37.11
C ASP A 77 -8.88 37.19 -35.95
N THR A 78 -8.65 35.97 -35.47
CA THR A 78 -9.58 35.26 -34.58
C THR A 78 -9.53 35.82 -33.17
N ASP A 79 -8.37 36.21 -32.68
CA ASP A 79 -8.16 36.77 -31.34
C ASP A 79 -8.15 38.32 -31.30
N SER A 80 -8.22 38.97 -32.46
CA SER A 80 -8.28 40.43 -32.62
C SER A 80 -7.02 41.16 -32.16
N ASP A 81 -5.84 40.55 -32.28
CA ASP A 81 -4.55 41.12 -31.89
C ASP A 81 -3.90 41.98 -32.99
N THR A 82 -4.54 42.07 -34.16
CA THR A 82 -4.14 42.76 -35.40
C THR A 82 -3.19 42.00 -36.33
N LEU A 83 -2.72 40.83 -35.93
CA LEU A 83 -2.04 39.86 -36.76
C LEU A 83 -3.09 38.90 -37.33
N GLY A 84 -3.02 38.61 -38.64
CA GLY A 84 -3.99 37.69 -39.23
C GLY A 84 -3.63 36.24 -38.97
N ASP A 85 -4.63 35.36 -38.88
CA ASP A 85 -4.46 33.92 -38.62
C ASP A 85 -3.43 33.24 -39.55
N ALA A 86 -3.21 33.78 -40.75
CA ALA A 86 -2.29 33.22 -41.74
C ALA A 86 -0.80 33.50 -41.44
N CYS A 87 -0.51 34.50 -40.61
CA CYS A 87 0.83 34.94 -40.24
C CYS A 87 1.02 35.06 -38.72
N ASP A 88 -0.02 34.71 -37.97
CA ASP A 88 0.00 34.60 -36.53
C ASP A 88 0.50 33.22 -36.10
N THR A 89 1.42 33.22 -35.15
CA THR A 89 1.90 32.00 -34.48
C THR A 89 0.90 31.48 -33.46
N CYS A 90 0.07 32.37 -32.89
CA CYS A 90 -0.95 32.07 -31.90
C CYS A 90 -2.30 32.69 -32.29
N PRO A 91 -2.97 32.20 -33.36
CA PRO A 91 -4.15 32.84 -33.94
C PRO A 91 -5.36 33.02 -33.00
N ASN A 92 -5.35 32.35 -31.85
CA ASN A 92 -6.44 32.31 -30.89
C ASN A 92 -6.07 33.01 -29.56
N ASP A 93 -4.84 33.53 -29.42
CA ASP A 93 -4.38 34.21 -28.22
C ASP A 93 -3.68 35.53 -28.53
N ALA A 94 -4.39 36.62 -28.22
CA ALA A 94 -3.92 37.97 -28.48
C ALA A 94 -2.67 38.38 -27.69
N ASN A 95 -2.28 37.60 -26.68
CA ASN A 95 -1.03 37.83 -25.94
C ASN A 95 0.14 37.00 -26.46
N ASN A 96 -0.11 36.07 -27.41
CA ASN A 96 0.84 35.10 -27.93
C ASN A 96 1.54 34.32 -26.78
N ASP A 97 2.63 33.62 -27.12
CA ASP A 97 3.55 32.99 -26.17
C ASP A 97 4.21 34.04 -25.24
N ILE A 98 3.58 34.30 -24.09
CA ILE A 98 3.93 35.40 -23.17
C ILE A 98 5.17 35.08 -22.33
N ASP A 99 5.42 33.80 -22.04
CA ASP A 99 6.56 33.36 -21.23
C ASP A 99 7.75 32.83 -22.05
N GLY A 100 7.55 32.64 -23.36
CA GLY A 100 8.58 32.37 -24.35
C GLY A 100 8.94 30.89 -24.49
N ASP A 101 8.02 29.99 -24.15
CA ASP A 101 8.23 28.56 -24.13
C ASP A 101 7.78 27.83 -25.42
N THR A 102 7.30 28.62 -26.38
CA THR A 102 6.82 28.25 -27.71
C THR A 102 5.39 27.73 -27.80
N ILE A 103 4.61 27.83 -26.71
CA ILE A 103 3.21 27.45 -26.66
C ILE A 103 2.36 28.71 -26.48
N CYS A 104 1.19 28.72 -27.12
CA CYS A 104 0.29 29.87 -27.07
C CYS A 104 -0.49 29.85 -25.76
N GLY A 105 -0.71 31.01 -25.14
CA GLY A 105 -1.27 31.10 -23.79
C GLY A 105 -2.69 30.55 -23.65
N ASP A 106 -3.43 30.38 -24.74
CA ASP A 106 -4.73 29.71 -24.79
C ASP A 106 -4.65 28.17 -24.69
N ALA A 107 -3.50 27.60 -25.02
CA ALA A 107 -3.19 26.17 -24.95
C ALA A 107 -2.14 25.85 -23.88
N ASP A 108 -1.60 26.88 -23.22
CA ASP A 108 -0.58 26.76 -22.20
C ASP A 108 -1.23 26.44 -20.85
N ASN A 109 -0.84 25.32 -20.21
CA ASN A 109 -1.31 24.95 -18.88
C ASN A 109 -0.53 25.67 -17.76
N CYS A 110 0.53 26.40 -18.10
CA CYS A 110 1.14 27.41 -17.23
C CYS A 110 1.40 28.73 -17.97
N PRO A 111 0.36 29.53 -18.29
CA PRO A 111 0.43 30.70 -19.17
C PRO A 111 1.39 31.82 -18.77
N THR A 112 2.10 31.72 -17.66
CA THR A 112 3.07 32.73 -17.21
C THR A 112 4.40 32.12 -16.73
N ILE A 113 4.52 30.80 -16.75
CA ILE A 113 5.67 30.05 -16.26
C ILE A 113 6.08 29.05 -17.34
N SER A 114 7.11 29.44 -18.09
CA SER A 114 7.65 28.66 -19.21
C SER A 114 7.84 27.19 -18.86
N ASN A 115 7.06 26.33 -19.52
CA ASN A 115 7.00 24.89 -19.24
C ASN A 115 6.77 24.04 -20.50
N SER A 116 7.28 24.46 -21.66
CA SER A 116 7.33 23.83 -23.01
C SER A 116 7.08 22.31 -23.22
N SER A 117 7.23 21.45 -22.21
CA SER A 117 6.73 20.08 -22.20
C SER A 117 5.23 19.95 -21.91
N GLN A 118 4.57 20.96 -21.34
CA GLN A 118 3.19 20.93 -20.84
C GLN A 118 2.89 19.70 -19.99
N THR A 119 3.85 19.31 -19.14
CA THR A 119 3.59 18.21 -18.21
C THR A 119 2.58 18.68 -17.18
N ASP A 120 1.61 17.82 -16.94
CA ASP A 120 0.43 17.97 -16.09
C ASP A 120 0.14 16.55 -15.62
N ALA A 121 0.77 16.18 -14.50
CA ALA A 121 0.86 14.80 -14.04
C ALA A 121 -0.47 14.25 -13.52
N ASP A 122 -1.36 15.08 -13.02
CA ASP A 122 -2.69 14.69 -12.53
C ASP A 122 -3.86 15.10 -13.44
N SER A 123 -3.56 15.83 -14.53
CA SER A 123 -4.51 16.22 -15.57
C SER A 123 -5.63 17.15 -15.10
N ASP A 124 -5.35 18.00 -14.11
CA ASP A 124 -6.29 19.01 -13.59
C ASP A 124 -6.37 20.28 -14.47
N GLY A 125 -5.43 20.43 -15.40
CA GLY A 125 -5.32 21.54 -16.35
C GLY A 125 -4.35 22.64 -15.94
N ALA A 126 -3.74 22.57 -14.75
CA ALA A 126 -2.56 23.32 -14.35
C ALA A 126 -1.31 22.48 -14.64
N GLY A 127 -0.31 23.06 -15.30
CA GLY A 127 0.94 22.32 -15.53
C GLY A 127 1.78 22.21 -14.26
N ASP A 128 2.61 21.17 -14.14
CA ASP A 128 3.44 20.91 -12.94
C ASP A 128 4.30 22.12 -12.52
N ALA A 129 4.60 23.02 -13.47
CA ALA A 129 5.42 24.21 -13.24
C ALA A 129 4.70 25.32 -12.46
N CYS A 130 3.38 25.33 -12.46
CA CYS A 130 2.52 26.33 -11.83
C CYS A 130 1.44 25.74 -10.92
N ASP A 131 1.30 24.42 -10.92
CA ASP A 131 0.48 23.65 -10.02
C ASP A 131 1.07 23.63 -8.59
N VAL A 132 0.18 23.76 -7.60
CA VAL A 132 0.50 23.72 -6.17
C VAL A 132 0.64 22.28 -5.69
N CYS A 133 -0.14 21.36 -6.27
CA CYS A 133 -0.18 19.95 -5.95
C CYS A 133 -0.05 19.08 -7.23
N PRO A 134 1.14 18.99 -7.85
CA PRO A 134 1.35 18.41 -9.19
C PRO A 134 1.02 16.93 -9.40
N ASN A 135 0.48 16.24 -8.40
CA ASN A 135 0.11 14.82 -8.50
C ASN A 135 -1.28 14.55 -7.90
N ASP A 136 -2.06 15.59 -7.63
CA ASP A 136 -3.41 15.49 -7.09
C ASP A 136 -4.38 16.38 -7.85
N VAL A 137 -5.25 15.73 -8.64
CA VAL A 137 -6.28 16.38 -9.47
C VAL A 137 -7.26 17.27 -8.68
N ASN A 138 -7.34 17.07 -7.36
CA ASN A 138 -8.23 17.86 -6.50
C ASN A 138 -7.51 18.94 -5.72
N ASP A 139 -6.19 19.06 -5.89
CA ASP A 139 -5.39 20.12 -5.31
C ASP A 139 -5.51 20.14 -3.76
N ASP A 140 -5.34 21.31 -3.14
CA ASP A 140 -5.66 21.54 -1.72
C ASP A 140 -7.17 21.83 -1.56
N ILE A 141 -7.99 20.76 -1.48
CA ILE A 141 -9.47 20.82 -1.46
C ILE A 141 -10.02 21.75 -0.38
N ASP A 142 -9.41 21.78 0.80
CA ASP A 142 -9.89 22.54 1.95
C ASP A 142 -9.07 23.80 2.28
N GLY A 143 -7.98 24.03 1.55
CA GLY A 143 -7.20 25.26 1.56
C GLY A 143 -6.26 25.38 2.76
N ASP A 144 -5.86 24.27 3.37
CA ASP A 144 -5.03 24.25 4.57
C ASP A 144 -3.51 24.26 4.29
N GLY A 145 -3.14 24.08 3.02
CA GLY A 145 -1.77 24.06 2.52
C GLY A 145 -1.16 22.65 2.40
N VAL A 146 -1.97 21.60 2.51
CA VAL A 146 -1.61 20.20 2.30
C VAL A 146 -2.39 19.67 1.09
N CYS A 147 -1.72 18.93 0.21
CA CYS A 147 -2.37 18.35 -0.97
C CYS A 147 -3.26 17.17 -0.56
N GLY A 148 -4.45 17.04 -1.15
CA GLY A 148 -5.46 16.06 -0.74
C GLY A 148 -4.99 14.59 -0.76
N ASP A 149 -4.00 14.26 -1.59
CA ASP A 149 -3.38 12.93 -1.68
C ASP A 149 -2.51 12.56 -0.45
N VAL A 150 -1.99 13.56 0.26
CA VAL A 150 -1.17 13.41 1.48
C VAL A 150 -1.82 14.04 2.72
N ASP A 151 -3.00 14.63 2.56
CA ASP A 151 -3.82 15.18 3.61
C ASP A 151 -4.55 14.05 4.35
N ASN A 152 -4.30 13.91 5.65
CA ASN A 152 -4.99 12.93 6.48
C ASN A 152 -6.42 13.36 6.87
N CYS A 153 -6.86 14.58 6.52
CA CYS A 153 -8.25 15.02 6.51
C CYS A 153 -8.64 15.83 5.25
N PRO A 154 -8.72 15.20 4.05
CA PRO A 154 -8.84 15.87 2.73
C PRO A 154 -10.04 16.81 2.50
N THR A 155 -10.92 16.97 3.46
CA THR A 155 -12.12 17.81 3.34
C THR A 155 -12.30 18.73 4.55
N LEU A 156 -11.36 18.72 5.49
CA LEU A 156 -11.45 19.45 6.73
C LEU A 156 -10.08 20.01 7.16
N ALA A 157 -9.88 21.29 6.85
CA ALA A 157 -8.60 21.98 7.00
C ALA A 157 -7.92 21.72 8.36
N ASN A 158 -6.81 21.00 8.34
CA ASN A 158 -6.06 20.56 9.49
C ASN A 158 -4.54 20.64 9.28
N ALA A 159 -4.02 21.75 8.73
CA ALA A 159 -2.62 21.99 8.31
C ALA A 159 -1.48 21.47 9.23
N SER A 160 -1.74 21.18 10.50
CA SER A 160 -0.81 20.49 11.39
C SER A 160 -0.63 19.00 11.09
N GLN A 161 -1.56 18.38 10.36
CA GLN A 161 -1.61 16.97 10.02
C GLN A 161 -1.42 16.09 11.27
N THR A 162 -2.10 16.48 12.36
CA THR A 162 -2.03 15.74 13.61
C THR A 162 -2.79 14.44 13.43
N ASP A 163 -2.12 13.34 13.73
CA ASP A 163 -2.63 11.98 13.66
C ASP A 163 -2.03 11.26 14.88
N THR A 164 -2.83 11.18 15.92
CA THR A 164 -2.38 10.82 17.26
C THR A 164 -2.01 9.34 17.36
N ASP A 165 -2.68 8.45 16.64
CA ASP A 165 -2.43 7.00 16.63
C ASP A 165 -1.67 6.49 15.39
N SER A 166 -1.45 7.35 14.40
CA SER A 166 -0.75 7.05 13.15
C SER A 166 -1.46 6.04 12.25
N ASP A 167 -2.80 6.02 12.26
CA ASP A 167 -3.61 5.14 11.40
C ASP A 167 -3.86 5.71 9.98
N GLY A 168 -3.55 6.99 9.77
CA GLY A 168 -3.70 7.71 8.50
C GLY A 168 -4.95 8.58 8.39
N LEU A 169 -5.82 8.62 9.40
CA LEU A 169 -6.86 9.63 9.56
C LEU A 169 -6.38 10.70 10.56
N GLY A 170 -6.56 11.98 10.24
CA GLY A 170 -6.19 13.04 11.17
C GLY A 170 -7.21 13.19 12.30
N ASP A 171 -6.77 13.66 13.48
CA ASP A 171 -7.61 13.87 14.68
C ASP A 171 -8.86 14.74 14.42
N LEU A 172 -8.91 15.51 13.33
CA LEU A 172 -10.08 16.33 12.99
C LEU A 172 -11.18 15.58 12.25
N CYS A 173 -10.87 14.43 11.66
CA CYS A 173 -11.77 13.63 10.83
C CYS A 173 -11.79 12.14 11.21
N ASP A 174 -11.02 11.73 12.20
CA ASP A 174 -11.16 10.47 12.92
C ASP A 174 -12.30 10.56 13.96
N ALA A 175 -12.84 9.41 14.36
CA ALA A 175 -13.89 9.28 15.36
C ALA A 175 -13.42 8.51 16.62
N ASP A 176 -12.17 8.06 16.63
CA ASP A 176 -11.45 7.39 17.72
C ASP A 176 -9.97 7.78 17.60
N ASP A 177 -9.63 9.05 17.87
CA ASP A 177 -8.34 9.70 17.52
C ASP A 177 -7.09 8.99 18.12
N ASP A 178 -7.27 8.04 19.03
CA ASP A 178 -6.20 7.28 19.65
C ASP A 178 -6.27 5.75 19.44
N ASN A 179 -7.25 5.29 18.65
CA ASN A 179 -7.58 3.92 18.29
C ASN A 179 -7.50 2.93 19.47
N ASP A 180 -7.84 3.37 20.68
CA ASP A 180 -7.88 2.49 21.86
C ASP A 180 -9.14 1.62 21.92
N GLY A 181 -10.08 1.84 20.99
CA GLY A 181 -11.32 1.11 20.83
C GLY A 181 -12.53 1.79 21.49
N VAL A 182 -12.39 3.05 21.93
CA VAL A 182 -13.45 3.87 22.51
C VAL A 182 -13.53 5.20 21.75
N ALA A 183 -14.53 5.34 20.87
CA ALA A 183 -14.79 6.60 20.15
C ALA A 183 -14.78 7.87 21.04
N ASP A 184 -14.42 9.03 20.48
CA ASP A 184 -14.13 10.25 21.26
C ASP A 184 -15.31 10.73 22.12
N GLY A 185 -16.54 10.59 21.61
CA GLY A 185 -17.74 11.03 22.31
C GLY A 185 -17.96 10.37 23.68
N PRO A 186 -17.80 9.05 23.82
CA PRO A 186 -17.75 8.36 25.11
C PRO A 186 -16.39 8.33 25.80
N ASP A 187 -15.30 8.70 25.12
CA ASP A 187 -13.97 8.70 25.69
C ASP A 187 -13.67 9.97 26.52
N CYS A 188 -12.96 9.79 27.62
CA CYS A 188 -12.55 10.90 28.49
C CYS A 188 -11.07 11.29 28.25
N ALA A 189 -10.44 10.79 27.19
CA ALA A 189 -9.01 10.94 26.92
C ALA A 189 -8.64 10.93 25.43
N GLU A 190 -9.50 11.48 24.55
CA GLU A 190 -9.55 11.26 23.08
C GLU A 190 -8.22 11.19 22.31
N LEU A 191 -7.14 11.81 22.80
CA LEU A 191 -5.84 11.85 22.14
C LEU A 191 -4.76 10.95 22.81
N ILE A 192 -5.15 9.84 23.45
CA ILE A 192 -4.27 9.08 24.36
C ILE A 192 -4.37 7.59 24.11
N ILE A 193 -3.47 7.10 23.25
CA ILE A 193 -3.33 5.68 22.95
C ILE A 193 -3.23 4.87 24.26
N GLY A 194 -4.33 4.20 24.63
CA GLY A 194 -4.42 3.27 25.76
C GLY A 194 -5.18 3.73 27.01
N VAL A 195 -6.48 3.94 26.93
CA VAL A 195 -7.42 3.83 28.07
C VAL A 195 -8.22 2.51 28.01
N ALA A 196 -7.57 1.44 27.54
CA ALA A 196 -7.95 0.09 27.93
C ALA A 196 -7.51 -0.27 29.37
N ASP A 197 -6.64 0.54 30.00
CA ASP A 197 -6.20 0.36 31.39
C ASP A 197 -6.90 1.35 32.35
N ASP A 198 -7.50 0.80 33.42
CA ASP A 198 -8.16 1.56 34.49
C ASP A 198 -7.26 2.70 35.00
N PRO A 199 -7.76 3.95 35.14
CA PRO A 199 -6.91 5.05 35.56
C PRO A 199 -6.45 4.88 37.02
N ASP A 200 -5.17 5.20 37.28
CA ASP A 200 -4.52 5.04 38.59
C ASP A 200 -5.36 5.68 39.72
N PRO A 201 -5.64 4.97 40.83
CA PRO A 201 -6.55 5.47 41.85
C PRO A 201 -5.97 6.68 42.58
N VAL A 202 -6.78 7.74 42.77
CA VAL A 202 -6.47 8.88 43.68
C VAL A 202 -6.34 8.50 45.17
N SER A 203 -6.29 7.20 45.47
CA SER A 203 -6.12 6.59 46.79
C SER A 203 -7.21 7.01 47.80
N ASP A 204 -6.93 6.96 49.10
CA ASP A 204 -7.87 7.26 50.20
C ASP A 204 -8.30 8.74 50.25
N SER A 205 -7.99 9.55 49.24
CA SER A 205 -8.24 10.98 49.21
C SER A 205 -9.66 11.35 48.80
N LEU A 206 -10.37 10.46 48.08
CA LEU A 206 -11.75 10.69 47.65
C LEU A 206 -12.69 10.88 48.84
N ARG A 207 -13.47 11.95 48.81
CA ARG A 207 -14.45 12.38 49.80
C ARG A 207 -15.76 12.70 49.10
N LEU A 208 -16.85 12.35 49.77
CA LEU A 208 -18.19 12.63 49.29
C LEU A 208 -18.92 13.49 50.33
N SER A 209 -19.47 14.61 49.90
CA SER A 209 -20.30 15.47 50.72
C SER A 209 -21.67 15.65 50.07
N LYS A 210 -22.72 15.77 50.89
CA LYS A 210 -24.10 15.92 50.41
C LYS A 210 -24.73 17.16 51.01
N SER A 211 -25.16 18.07 50.15
CA SER A 211 -25.86 19.30 50.54
C SER A 211 -26.99 19.59 49.56
N GLY A 212 -28.19 19.87 50.05
CA GLY A 212 -29.31 20.34 49.20
C GLY A 212 -29.91 19.34 48.20
N GLY A 213 -29.35 18.14 48.03
CA GLY A 213 -29.79 17.16 47.03
C GLY A 213 -28.68 16.77 46.06
N GLN A 214 -27.70 17.66 45.89
CA GLN A 214 -26.47 17.49 45.13
C GLN A 214 -25.43 16.69 45.92
N VAL A 215 -24.69 15.84 45.21
CA VAL A 215 -23.56 15.08 45.74
C VAL A 215 -22.28 15.71 45.21
N THR A 216 -21.40 16.17 46.10
CA THR A 216 -20.09 16.72 45.73
C THR A 216 -19.01 15.69 46.06
N LEU A 217 -18.23 15.33 45.05
CA LEU A 217 -17.01 14.53 45.16
C LEU A 217 -15.81 15.49 45.28
N GLU A 218 -14.84 15.17 46.13
CA GLU A 218 -13.59 15.92 46.34
C GLU A 218 -12.43 14.94 46.55
N TRP A 219 -11.27 15.16 45.96
CA TRP A 219 -10.08 14.31 46.14
C TRP A 219 -8.79 15.12 46.30
N GLY A 220 -7.72 14.44 46.71
CA GLY A 220 -6.39 15.02 46.81
C GLY A 220 -5.67 15.02 45.47
N ARG A 221 -4.65 15.89 45.30
CA ARG A 221 -3.83 15.92 44.08
C ARG A 221 -3.06 14.60 43.95
N ALA A 222 -3.17 13.93 42.81
CA ALA A 222 -2.28 12.83 42.44
C ALA A 222 -0.91 13.40 42.04
N ALA A 223 0.18 12.68 42.31
CA ALA A 223 1.50 13.14 41.91
C ALA A 223 1.57 13.19 40.37
N GLN A 224 1.88 14.35 39.79
CA GLN A 224 1.86 14.60 38.33
C GLN A 224 0.46 14.64 37.67
N GLY A 225 -0.62 14.42 38.41
CA GLY A 225 -2.00 14.52 37.90
C GLY A 225 -2.45 15.97 37.70
N GLN A 226 -2.45 16.42 36.44
CA GLN A 226 -2.91 17.75 36.03
C GLN A 226 -4.42 17.78 35.72
N THR A 227 -4.97 16.67 35.23
CA THR A 227 -6.40 16.46 34.97
C THR A 227 -6.86 15.13 35.57
N TYR A 228 -8.17 15.01 35.78
CA TYR A 228 -8.80 13.87 36.44
C TYR A 228 -10.03 13.40 35.65
N ASN A 229 -10.15 12.09 35.45
CA ASN A 229 -11.35 11.47 34.91
C ASN A 229 -12.19 10.90 36.06
N VAL A 230 -13.49 11.18 36.02
CA VAL A 230 -14.47 10.73 37.01
C VAL A 230 -15.51 9.85 36.33
N TYR A 231 -15.62 8.61 36.79
CA TYR A 231 -16.58 7.64 36.28
C TYR A 231 -17.65 7.34 37.34
N ARG A 232 -18.87 7.03 36.90
CA ARG A 232 -20.00 6.67 37.77
C ARG A 232 -20.66 5.39 37.30
N GLY A 233 -20.73 4.40 38.20
CA GLY A 233 -21.52 3.18 38.02
C GLY A 233 -22.64 3.03 39.05
N ASN A 234 -23.46 2.00 38.90
CA ASN A 234 -24.67 1.75 39.68
C ASN A 234 -24.51 0.57 40.66
N PHE A 235 -25.21 0.65 41.79
CA PHE A 235 -25.28 -0.41 42.79
C PHE A 235 -26.73 -0.69 43.17
N ASP A 236 -27.22 -1.89 42.84
CA ASP A 236 -28.58 -2.34 43.13
C ASP A 236 -28.61 -3.50 44.14
N SER A 237 -29.20 -3.25 45.31
CA SER A 237 -29.69 -4.26 46.27
C SER A 237 -28.72 -5.39 46.70
N GLY A 238 -27.41 -5.17 46.63
CA GLY A 238 -26.39 -6.07 47.19
C GLY A 238 -25.46 -6.76 46.18
N THR A 239 -25.64 -6.53 44.88
CA THR A 239 -24.72 -7.00 43.83
C THR A 239 -24.01 -5.80 43.22
N PHE A 240 -22.67 -5.84 43.20
CA PHE A 240 -21.86 -4.84 42.51
C PHE A 240 -21.77 -5.24 41.04
N ASN A 241 -22.19 -4.36 40.13
CA ASN A 241 -21.93 -4.49 38.70
C ASN A 241 -20.91 -3.41 38.35
N TYR A 242 -19.94 -3.73 37.51
CA TYR A 242 -19.02 -2.76 36.93
C TYR A 242 -19.65 -2.25 35.64
N ASP A 243 -20.47 -1.19 35.76
CA ASP A 243 -21.27 -0.57 34.69
C ASP A 243 -21.05 0.95 34.63
N GLU A 244 -19.85 1.37 35.00
CA GLU A 244 -19.47 2.77 35.04
C GLU A 244 -19.51 3.44 33.68
N SER A 245 -19.88 4.72 33.68
CA SER A 245 -19.88 5.62 32.53
C SER A 245 -19.13 6.88 32.90
N CYS A 246 -18.48 7.55 31.94
CA CYS A 246 -17.84 8.84 32.16
C CYS A 246 -18.87 9.79 32.80
N LEU A 247 -18.61 10.22 34.03
CA LEU A 247 -19.45 11.20 34.72
C LEU A 247 -18.98 12.60 34.34
N ASN A 248 -17.67 12.84 34.41
CA ASN A 248 -16.99 14.09 34.06
C ASN A 248 -15.49 13.79 33.85
N GLY A 249 -14.87 14.29 32.80
CA GLY A 249 -13.43 14.12 32.53
C GLY A 249 -13.10 14.57 31.10
N PRO A 250 -11.86 15.02 30.80
CA PRO A 250 -10.78 15.33 31.74
C PRO A 250 -11.05 16.65 32.47
N ILE A 251 -11.21 16.60 33.81
CA ILE A 251 -11.43 17.80 34.63
C ILE A 251 -10.17 18.16 35.42
N PRO A 252 -9.68 19.39 35.33
CA PRO A 252 -8.54 19.84 36.14
C PRO A 252 -8.94 20.03 37.62
N SER A 253 -10.24 20.16 37.88
CA SER A 253 -10.79 20.31 39.22
C SER A 253 -10.63 19.05 40.06
N ARG A 254 -10.23 19.22 41.33
CA ARG A 254 -10.21 18.14 42.34
C ARG A 254 -11.59 17.90 42.97
N THR A 255 -12.62 18.48 42.39
CA THR A 255 -13.99 18.35 42.85
C THR A 255 -14.92 18.22 41.66
N THR A 256 -15.97 17.42 41.80
CA THR A 256 -17.05 17.38 40.82
C THR A 256 -18.40 17.18 41.50
N THR A 257 -19.48 17.52 40.82
CA THR A 257 -20.83 17.37 41.35
C THR A 257 -21.64 16.38 40.51
N ASP A 258 -22.34 15.48 41.19
CA ASP A 258 -23.39 14.66 40.61
C ASP A 258 -24.75 15.22 41.02
N ASP A 259 -25.47 15.77 40.04
CA ASP A 259 -26.79 16.39 40.19
C ASP A 259 -27.95 15.40 40.06
N THR A 260 -27.67 14.11 39.84
CA THR A 260 -28.74 13.11 39.71
C THR A 260 -29.48 12.87 41.03
N ALA A 261 -30.80 12.95 40.96
CA ALA A 261 -31.69 12.74 42.10
C ALA A 261 -31.75 11.24 42.46
N LEU A 262 -31.00 10.83 43.48
CA LEU A 262 -31.00 9.44 43.97
C LEU A 262 -32.39 9.01 44.44
N ALA A 263 -33.00 8.05 43.73
CA ALA A 263 -34.22 7.40 44.17
C ALA A 263 -33.95 6.60 45.47
N PRO A 264 -34.86 6.58 46.46
CA PRO A 264 -34.66 5.79 47.66
C PRO A 264 -34.49 4.29 47.34
N GLY A 265 -33.26 3.77 47.47
CA GLY A 265 -32.94 2.36 47.25
C GLY A 265 -31.86 2.08 46.22
N THR A 266 -31.43 3.07 45.42
CA THR A 266 -30.31 2.97 44.48
C THR A 266 -29.02 3.51 45.13
N GLY A 267 -27.88 2.87 44.83
CA GLY A 267 -26.55 3.36 45.17
C GLY A 267 -25.73 3.60 43.90
N HIS A 268 -24.70 4.43 43.99
CA HIS A 268 -23.68 4.57 42.95
C HIS A 268 -22.31 4.33 43.57
N TYR A 269 -21.36 3.93 42.75
CA TYR A 269 -19.94 4.06 43.06
C TYR A 269 -19.30 5.03 42.07
N PHE A 270 -18.17 5.59 42.48
CA PHE A 270 -17.43 6.56 41.70
C PHE A 270 -15.97 6.13 41.65
N LEU A 271 -15.37 6.28 40.47
CA LEU A 271 -13.94 6.12 40.25
C LEU A 271 -13.36 7.47 39.86
N VAL A 272 -12.17 7.78 40.36
CA VAL A 272 -11.44 8.99 40.01
C VAL A 272 -9.99 8.61 39.79
N GLY A 273 -9.44 8.94 38.63
CA GLY A 273 -8.04 8.71 38.32
C GLY A 273 -7.39 9.88 37.59
N ALA A 274 -6.06 9.86 37.48
CA ALA A 274 -5.26 10.94 36.91
C ALA A 274 -4.16 10.39 35.98
N ARG A 275 -3.79 11.13 34.93
CA ARG A 275 -2.72 10.72 34.00
C ARG A 275 -1.33 11.13 34.51
N ASN A 276 -0.34 10.24 34.37
CA ASN A 276 1.06 10.46 34.76
C ASN A 276 1.98 10.43 33.52
N ARG A 277 2.99 11.31 33.43
CA ARG A 277 4.02 11.28 32.35
C ARG A 277 5.15 10.26 32.59
N CYS A 278 5.06 9.41 33.62
CA CYS A 278 5.99 8.32 33.92
C CYS A 278 5.21 7.14 34.54
N ASN A 279 5.39 5.92 34.04
CA ASN A 279 4.65 4.69 34.43
C ASN A 279 4.49 4.47 35.96
N ASP A 280 3.30 3.93 36.26
CA ASP A 280 2.80 3.18 37.42
C ASP A 280 2.95 3.75 38.84
N SER A 281 1.79 4.01 39.46
CA SER A 281 1.60 3.87 40.89
C SER A 281 0.66 2.70 41.23
N VAL A 282 1.12 1.74 42.03
CA VAL A 282 0.37 0.52 42.33
C VAL A 282 -0.93 0.75 43.14
N ILE A 283 -1.96 -0.05 42.85
CA ILE A 283 -3.19 -0.24 43.64
C ILE A 283 -2.90 -0.48 45.14
N GLY A 284 -3.51 0.36 45.98
CA GLY A 284 -4.19 -0.02 47.22
C GLY A 284 -3.37 -0.52 48.44
N SER A 285 -3.93 -0.33 49.63
CA SER A 285 -3.47 -0.98 50.85
C SER A 285 -4.21 -2.31 51.06
N ASP A 286 -3.60 -3.26 51.79
CA ASP A 286 -4.34 -4.43 52.24
C ASP A 286 -5.49 -4.02 53.18
N SER A 287 -6.38 -4.97 53.49
CA SER A 287 -7.55 -4.73 54.35
C SER A 287 -7.23 -4.21 55.77
N ASP A 288 -5.94 -4.15 56.14
CA ASP A 288 -5.45 -3.70 57.45
C ASP A 288 -4.69 -2.36 57.38
N GLY A 289 -4.56 -1.74 56.18
CA GLY A 289 -4.02 -0.41 55.99
C GLY A 289 -2.48 -0.31 56.04
N ILE A 290 -1.74 -1.37 55.69
CA ILE A 290 -0.26 -1.33 55.60
C ILE A 290 0.21 -1.11 54.15
N LEU A 291 0.95 -0.02 53.93
CA LEU A 291 1.60 0.32 52.66
C LEU A 291 2.82 -0.59 52.35
N ARG A 292 2.94 -1.02 51.10
CA ARG A 292 4.15 -1.65 50.52
C ARG A 292 4.83 -0.64 49.59
N ASN A 293 6.16 -0.49 49.70
CA ASN A 293 6.98 0.41 48.86
C ASN A 293 8.25 -0.34 48.42
N PRO A 294 8.75 -0.22 47.17
CA PRO A 294 9.99 0.56 46.98
C PRO A 294 10.28 1.20 45.58
N ALA A 295 10.87 2.41 45.64
CA ALA A 295 12.12 2.92 45.02
C ALA A 295 12.16 3.68 43.67
N ILE A 296 12.59 4.96 43.81
CA ILE A 296 13.16 5.96 42.88
C ILE A 296 12.16 6.95 42.26
N ALA A 297 12.27 8.22 42.67
CA ALA A 297 11.57 9.36 42.09
C ALA A 297 12.41 9.97 40.94
N CYS A 298 11.77 10.36 39.83
CA CYS A 298 12.39 11.12 38.75
C CYS A 298 12.88 12.50 39.22
N ALA A 299 13.95 12.99 38.60
CA ALA A 299 14.48 14.34 38.81
C ALA A 299 14.19 15.21 37.58
N VAL A 300 13.12 16.00 37.64
CA VAL A 300 12.85 17.09 36.67
C VAL A 300 13.32 18.42 37.27
N ALA A 301 13.91 19.28 36.44
CA ALA A 301 14.31 20.63 36.82
C ALA A 301 13.11 21.58 36.70
N GLU A 302 12.86 22.39 37.72
CA GLU A 302 11.77 23.37 37.72
C GLU A 302 12.12 24.56 36.81
N LEU A 303 11.37 24.69 35.72
CA LEU A 303 11.35 25.85 34.82
C LEU A 303 10.29 26.86 35.33
N ASP A 304 10.53 28.15 35.10
CA ASP A 304 9.71 29.30 35.51
C ASP A 304 9.92 30.37 34.40
N PHE A 305 9.03 30.35 33.40
CA PHE A 305 9.19 31.03 32.12
C PHE A 305 8.91 32.53 32.22
N ASP A 306 7.89 32.92 32.96
CA ASP A 306 7.49 34.32 33.14
C ASP A 306 8.15 35.01 34.34
N ILE A 307 8.91 34.26 35.14
CA ILE A 307 9.75 34.72 36.24
C ILE A 307 8.92 35.40 37.35
N ASP A 308 7.71 34.90 37.57
CA ASP A 308 6.85 35.38 38.65
C ASP A 308 7.14 34.69 40.00
N GLY A 309 7.91 33.60 39.96
CA GLY A 309 8.36 32.81 41.10
C GLY A 309 7.52 31.55 41.37
N ILE A 310 6.57 31.22 40.50
CA ILE A 310 5.87 29.96 40.40
C ILE A 310 6.49 29.18 39.23
N GLY A 311 6.72 27.87 39.39
CA GLY A 311 7.28 27.07 38.29
C GLY A 311 6.20 26.74 37.27
N ASP A 312 6.55 26.60 35.98
CA ASP A 312 5.62 26.39 34.85
C ASP A 312 4.61 25.23 35.10
N LEU A 313 5.01 24.22 35.88
CA LEU A 313 4.16 23.07 36.22
C LEU A 313 3.13 23.33 37.33
N ASP A 314 3.27 24.43 38.05
CA ASP A 314 2.39 24.87 39.12
C ASP A 314 1.82 26.28 38.85
N ASP A 315 2.02 26.82 37.64
CA ASP A 315 1.62 28.17 37.21
C ASP A 315 0.38 28.14 36.29
N ASN A 316 -0.74 28.70 36.77
CA ASN A 316 -2.00 28.82 36.01
C ASN A 316 -2.02 29.97 34.98
N CYS A 317 -0.92 30.72 34.86
CA CYS A 317 -0.62 31.56 33.71
C CYS A 317 0.88 31.52 33.41
N ALA A 318 1.44 30.35 33.06
CA ALA A 318 2.88 30.13 32.83
C ALA A 318 3.61 31.13 31.88
N MET A 319 2.86 31.92 31.10
CA MET A 319 3.37 32.93 30.17
C MET A 319 3.07 34.38 30.60
N VAL A 320 2.26 34.58 31.64
CA VAL A 320 1.75 35.88 32.09
C VAL A 320 1.86 35.97 33.61
N ALA A 321 2.93 36.65 34.06
CA ALA A 321 3.29 36.78 35.47
C ALA A 321 2.10 37.12 36.39
N ASN A 322 1.68 36.15 37.19
CA ASN A 322 0.55 36.23 38.09
C ASN A 322 0.85 35.51 39.42
N ALA A 323 1.88 35.97 40.12
CA ALA A 323 2.35 35.34 41.37
C ALA A 323 1.32 35.15 42.50
N SER A 324 0.11 35.71 42.38
CA SER A 324 -1.02 35.43 43.27
C SER A 324 -1.79 34.16 42.91
N GLN A 325 -1.71 33.70 41.67
CA GLN A 325 -2.42 32.55 41.10
C GLN A 325 -3.92 32.67 41.37
N ASP A 326 -4.43 33.91 41.24
CA ASP A 326 -5.86 34.19 41.38
C ASP A 326 -6.58 33.58 40.16
N ASP A 327 -7.65 32.85 40.44
CA ASP A 327 -8.46 32.09 39.48
C ASP A 327 -9.89 32.09 40.06
N ALA A 328 -10.70 33.02 39.54
CA ALA A 328 -11.96 33.44 40.15
C ALA A 328 -13.11 32.46 39.89
N ASP A 329 -13.13 31.80 38.74
CA ASP A 329 -14.12 30.81 38.34
C ASP A 329 -13.61 29.36 38.44
N VAL A 330 -12.33 29.18 38.76
CA VAL A 330 -11.69 27.91 39.11
C VAL A 330 -11.57 26.98 37.90
N ASP A 331 -11.20 27.55 36.77
CA ASP A 331 -11.04 26.87 35.49
C ASP A 331 -9.58 26.54 35.12
N PHE A 332 -8.65 26.92 36.00
CA PHE A 332 -7.21 26.69 35.91
C PHE A 332 -6.46 27.58 34.92
N VAL A 333 -7.14 28.58 34.36
CA VAL A 333 -6.54 29.73 33.72
C VAL A 333 -6.60 30.88 34.73
N GLY A 334 -5.46 31.48 35.06
CA GLY A 334 -5.45 32.56 36.05
C GLY A 334 -6.18 33.80 35.51
N ASP A 335 -6.81 34.58 36.40
CA ASP A 335 -7.53 35.84 36.09
C ASP A 335 -6.71 36.81 35.20
N ALA A 336 -5.38 36.68 35.22
CA ALA A 336 -4.45 37.50 34.45
C ALA A 336 -4.38 37.12 32.96
N CYS A 337 -4.70 35.88 32.61
CA CYS A 337 -4.64 35.33 31.26
C CYS A 337 -5.98 34.74 30.78
N ASP A 338 -7.04 34.85 31.58
CA ASP A 338 -8.38 34.31 31.28
C ASP A 338 -9.26 35.28 30.47
N ASN A 339 -9.72 34.87 29.29
CA ASN A 339 -10.62 35.61 28.40
C ASN A 339 -12.10 35.55 28.82
N CYS A 340 -12.44 34.75 29.83
CA CYS A 340 -13.74 34.72 30.50
C CYS A 340 -13.62 34.54 32.02
N ALA A 341 -12.82 35.39 32.70
CA ALA A 341 -12.53 35.41 34.14
C ALA A 341 -13.68 35.34 35.20
N ALA A 342 -14.93 35.15 34.80
CA ALA A 342 -16.06 34.88 35.69
C ALA A 342 -16.87 33.62 35.29
N ASN A 343 -16.46 32.94 34.23
CA ASN A 343 -17.18 31.92 33.49
C ASN A 343 -16.16 30.86 33.03
N SER A 344 -16.07 29.76 33.79
CA SER A 344 -15.11 28.69 33.53
C SER A 344 -15.10 28.23 32.06
N ASN A 345 -13.96 28.44 31.39
CA ASN A 345 -13.70 28.04 30.02
C ASN A 345 -12.22 27.66 29.86
N PRO A 346 -11.82 26.47 30.37
CA PRO A 346 -10.41 26.06 30.38
C PRO A 346 -9.71 26.02 29.01
N ASN A 347 -10.48 25.94 27.92
CA ASN A 347 -9.99 25.92 26.54
C ASN A 347 -9.75 27.31 25.94
N GLN A 348 -10.24 28.38 26.58
CA GLN A 348 -10.06 29.77 26.16
C GLN A 348 -10.50 30.05 24.71
N SER A 349 -11.49 29.32 24.18
CA SER A 349 -12.02 29.53 22.82
C SER A 349 -12.60 30.93 22.64
N ASP A 350 -12.33 31.56 21.49
CA ASP A 350 -12.73 32.94 21.12
C ASP A 350 -12.91 32.99 19.59
N ARG A 351 -14.10 32.64 19.10
CA ARG A 351 -14.39 32.35 17.69
C ARG A 351 -14.30 33.58 16.79
N ASP A 352 -14.68 34.74 17.27
CA ASP A 352 -14.61 36.01 16.53
C ASP A 352 -13.40 36.88 16.92
N ALA A 353 -12.53 36.35 17.80
CA ALA A 353 -11.28 36.95 18.24
C ALA A 353 -11.43 38.35 18.84
N ASP A 354 -12.58 38.64 19.46
CA ASP A 354 -12.88 39.94 20.04
C ASP A 354 -12.30 40.12 21.46
N GLY A 355 -11.75 39.03 22.02
CA GLY A 355 -11.12 38.95 23.32
C GLY A 355 -12.08 38.53 24.45
N ALA A 356 -13.36 38.30 24.15
CA ALA A 356 -14.29 37.59 25.03
C ALA A 356 -14.40 36.15 24.54
N GLY A 357 -14.14 35.18 25.42
CA GLY A 357 -14.28 33.78 25.03
C GLY A 357 -15.74 33.37 24.79
N ASP A 358 -15.95 32.34 23.98
CA ASP A 358 -17.27 31.87 23.52
C ASP A 358 -18.28 31.65 24.67
N GLU A 359 -17.81 31.21 25.84
CA GLU A 359 -18.66 30.92 27.02
C GLU A 359 -19.22 32.19 27.68
N CYS A 360 -18.52 33.32 27.57
CA CYS A 360 -18.95 34.61 28.11
C CYS A 360 -19.31 35.64 27.04
N ASP A 361 -19.09 35.30 25.77
CA ASP A 361 -19.52 36.07 24.64
C ASP A 361 -21.05 36.00 24.46
N THR A 362 -21.64 37.15 24.20
CA THR A 362 -23.10 37.33 24.09
C THR A 362 -23.54 37.64 22.67
N CYS A 363 -22.60 37.74 21.73
CA CYS A 363 -22.87 37.95 20.32
C CYS A 363 -21.66 37.50 19.48
N THR A 364 -21.66 36.21 19.14
CA THR A 364 -20.71 35.62 18.20
C THR A 364 -21.10 36.08 16.80
N ASP A 365 -20.27 36.97 16.24
CA ASP A 365 -20.47 37.66 14.95
C ASP A 365 -19.18 37.48 14.13
N PHE A 366 -19.06 36.29 13.52
CA PHE A 366 -17.80 35.86 12.89
C PHE A 366 -17.36 36.79 11.76
N ASP A 367 -18.30 37.36 11.01
CA ASP A 367 -18.00 38.24 9.87
C ASP A 367 -18.09 39.75 10.17
N GLY A 368 -18.53 40.12 11.39
CA GLY A 368 -18.54 41.47 11.93
C GLY A 368 -19.60 42.39 11.33
N ASP A 369 -20.69 41.84 10.77
CA ASP A 369 -21.72 42.61 10.06
C ASP A 369 -22.83 43.17 10.98
N GLY A 370 -22.85 42.72 12.24
CA GLY A 370 -23.79 43.09 13.29
C GLY A 370 -24.97 42.14 13.48
N PHE A 371 -24.97 41.00 12.81
CA PHE A 371 -25.87 39.87 13.01
C PHE A 371 -25.08 38.68 13.59
N GLY A 372 -25.75 37.85 14.39
CA GLY A 372 -25.09 36.76 15.13
C GLY A 372 -25.34 35.41 14.48
N ASP A 373 -24.33 34.55 14.55
CA ASP A 373 -24.32 33.23 13.93
C ASP A 373 -25.50 32.35 14.42
N PRO A 374 -26.14 31.56 13.52
CA PRO A 374 -27.15 30.58 13.88
C PRO A 374 -26.64 29.53 14.86
N GLY A 375 -27.43 29.22 15.89
CA GLY A 375 -27.13 28.18 16.87
C GLY A 375 -26.63 28.70 18.23
N PHE A 376 -26.21 29.96 18.31
CA PHE A 376 -25.77 30.58 19.56
C PHE A 376 -26.92 31.18 20.36
N ALA A 377 -26.73 31.34 21.68
CA ALA A 377 -27.78 31.76 22.60
C ALA A 377 -28.20 33.22 22.32
N ALA A 378 -29.25 33.38 21.51
CA ALA A 378 -29.82 34.67 21.12
C ALA A 378 -30.20 35.51 22.35
N ASN A 379 -29.31 36.40 22.77
CA ASN A 379 -29.66 37.36 23.80
C ASN A 379 -29.23 38.82 23.51
N GLN A 380 -28.46 39.11 22.44
CA GLN A 380 -28.19 40.50 22.03
C GLN A 380 -28.19 40.82 20.51
N CYS A 381 -27.92 39.87 19.62
CA CYS A 381 -27.89 40.09 18.15
C CYS A 381 -29.02 39.34 17.40
N ALA A 382 -29.36 39.81 16.19
CA ALA A 382 -30.36 39.15 15.33
C ALA A 382 -29.67 38.05 14.52
N LEU A 383 -30.39 36.97 14.18
CA LEU A 383 -29.85 35.85 13.39
C LEU A 383 -29.35 36.33 12.03
N ASP A 384 -28.14 35.92 11.70
CA ASP A 384 -27.52 36.12 10.40
C ASP A 384 -28.00 35.04 9.40
N ASN A 385 -28.46 35.47 8.22
CA ASN A 385 -28.79 34.59 7.09
C ASN A 385 -27.61 34.34 6.13
N CYS A 386 -26.42 34.87 6.42
CA CYS A 386 -25.13 34.57 5.78
C CYS A 386 -23.94 34.62 6.77
N PRO A 387 -23.81 33.67 7.71
CA PRO A 387 -22.89 33.72 8.85
C PRO A 387 -21.38 33.84 8.52
N GLY A 388 -21.00 33.59 7.27
CA GLY A 388 -19.62 33.71 6.79
C GLY A 388 -19.39 34.88 5.84
N ILE A 389 -20.41 35.66 5.48
CA ILE A 389 -20.33 36.73 4.47
C ILE A 389 -21.12 37.95 4.93
N ALA A 390 -20.38 38.98 5.33
CA ALA A 390 -20.95 40.20 5.90
C ALA A 390 -22.02 40.81 4.98
N ASN A 391 -23.29 40.71 5.38
CA ASN A 391 -24.43 41.18 4.63
C ASN A 391 -25.41 41.98 5.53
N PRO A 392 -25.05 43.21 5.97
CA PRO A 392 -25.79 43.98 6.99
C PRO A 392 -27.25 44.34 6.66
N LEU A 393 -27.71 44.02 5.46
CA LEU A 393 -29.07 44.24 4.97
C LEU A 393 -29.96 43.00 5.03
N GLN A 394 -29.39 41.79 5.20
CA GLN A 394 -30.11 40.51 5.33
C GLN A 394 -31.19 40.34 4.25
N VAL A 395 -30.83 40.60 2.99
CA VAL A 395 -31.75 40.45 1.85
C VAL A 395 -31.88 38.97 1.54
N ASP A 396 -33.11 38.51 1.29
CA ASP A 396 -33.47 37.14 0.93
C ASP A 396 -34.59 37.26 -0.14
N GLY A 397 -34.19 37.10 -1.39
CA GLY A 397 -34.94 37.47 -2.59
C GLY A 397 -36.07 36.51 -2.92
N ASP A 398 -35.89 35.23 -2.67
CA ASP A 398 -36.85 34.17 -2.97
C ASP A 398 -37.54 33.57 -1.72
N GLY A 399 -37.03 33.89 -0.53
CA GLY A 399 -37.65 33.59 0.76
C GLY A 399 -37.35 32.19 1.28
N ASP A 400 -36.24 31.57 0.87
CA ASP A 400 -35.83 30.24 1.28
C ASP A 400 -35.12 30.22 2.66
N GLY A 401 -34.66 31.38 3.12
CA GLY A 401 -33.99 31.59 4.39
C GLY A 401 -32.46 31.75 4.30
N ILE A 402 -31.88 31.64 3.11
CA ILE A 402 -30.47 31.96 2.79
C ILE A 402 -30.43 33.40 2.28
N GLY A 403 -29.44 34.20 2.68
CA GLY A 403 -29.35 35.58 2.21
C GLY A 403 -28.79 35.68 0.78
N ASP A 404 -29.25 36.66 -0.02
CA ASP A 404 -28.78 36.92 -1.39
C ASP A 404 -27.24 37.03 -1.52
N ALA A 405 -26.54 37.35 -0.42
CA ALA A 405 -25.09 37.48 -0.39
C ALA A 405 -24.36 36.12 -0.37
N CYS A 406 -25.02 35.07 0.12
CA CYS A 406 -24.50 33.70 0.24
C CYS A 406 -25.42 32.66 -0.45
N ASP A 407 -26.48 33.12 -1.11
CA ASP A 407 -27.38 32.30 -1.92
C ASP A 407 -26.90 32.30 -3.38
N SER A 408 -26.57 31.11 -3.87
CA SER A 408 -26.16 30.86 -5.26
C SER A 408 -27.31 31.00 -6.25
N CYS A 409 -28.56 30.86 -5.78
CA CYS A 409 -29.79 30.93 -6.56
C CYS A 409 -30.82 31.94 -6.00
N PRO A 410 -30.48 33.23 -5.88
CA PRO A 410 -31.24 34.28 -5.15
C PRO A 410 -32.60 34.67 -5.75
N ALA A 411 -33.08 33.91 -6.73
CA ALA A 411 -34.37 34.09 -7.40
C ALA A 411 -35.15 32.78 -7.57
N ASP A 412 -34.67 31.66 -7.03
CA ASP A 412 -35.28 30.35 -7.19
C ASP A 412 -35.24 29.55 -5.89
N ALA A 413 -36.33 29.60 -5.12
CA ALA A 413 -36.44 28.93 -3.82
C ALA A 413 -36.38 27.38 -3.83
N ASN A 414 -36.15 26.75 -5.00
CA ASN A 414 -35.81 25.31 -5.07
C ASN A 414 -34.30 25.09 -5.20
N ASN A 415 -33.55 26.19 -5.25
CA ASN A 415 -32.12 26.32 -5.39
C ASN A 415 -31.58 25.45 -6.52
N ASP A 416 -30.32 25.11 -6.38
CA ASP A 416 -29.63 24.09 -7.11
C ASP A 416 -29.99 22.72 -6.48
N ALA A 417 -30.97 22.04 -7.08
CA ALA A 417 -31.64 20.89 -6.46
C ALA A 417 -30.78 19.62 -6.43
N ASP A 418 -29.78 19.54 -7.30
CA ASP A 418 -28.83 18.45 -7.45
C ASP A 418 -27.38 18.86 -7.15
N GLY A 419 -27.12 20.14 -6.87
CA GLY A 419 -25.84 20.63 -6.34
C GLY A 419 -24.80 20.90 -7.43
N ASP A 420 -25.23 21.22 -8.65
CA ASP A 420 -24.40 21.33 -9.86
C ASP A 420 -24.06 22.78 -10.26
N GLY A 421 -24.49 23.77 -9.47
CA GLY A 421 -24.30 25.19 -9.69
C GLY A 421 -25.31 25.83 -10.64
N ARG A 422 -26.31 25.09 -11.14
CA ARG A 422 -27.40 25.61 -11.97
C ARG A 422 -28.70 25.60 -11.20
N CYS A 423 -29.33 26.76 -11.14
CA CYS A 423 -30.66 26.84 -10.54
C CYS A 423 -31.64 26.00 -11.34
N ALA A 424 -32.45 25.19 -10.65
CA ALA A 424 -33.32 24.17 -11.24
C ALA A 424 -34.28 24.70 -12.34
N ASN A 425 -34.54 26.01 -12.38
CA ASN A 425 -35.37 26.65 -13.40
C ASN A 425 -34.70 26.89 -14.77
N VAL A 426 -33.38 26.81 -14.86
CA VAL A 426 -32.58 26.97 -16.10
C VAL A 426 -31.78 25.72 -16.46
N ASP A 427 -31.86 24.70 -15.61
CA ASP A 427 -31.19 23.43 -15.74
C ASP A 427 -31.90 22.49 -16.75
N ASN A 428 -31.16 21.92 -17.71
CA ASN A 428 -31.61 20.92 -18.66
C ASN A 428 -31.58 19.48 -18.12
N CYS A 429 -31.03 19.27 -16.92
CA CYS A 429 -31.22 18.10 -16.07
C CYS A 429 -31.51 18.46 -14.59
N PRO A 430 -32.69 19.04 -14.26
CA PRO A 430 -33.05 19.62 -12.94
C PRO A 430 -32.93 18.77 -11.66
N VAL A 431 -32.52 17.51 -11.77
CA VAL A 431 -32.42 16.53 -10.68
C VAL A 431 -31.23 15.59 -10.89
N THR A 432 -30.34 15.90 -11.84
CA THR A 432 -29.17 15.11 -12.20
C THR A 432 -28.06 16.07 -12.57
N ALA A 433 -27.16 16.28 -11.61
CA ALA A 433 -26.11 17.29 -11.68
C ALA A 433 -25.36 17.26 -13.02
N ASN A 434 -25.41 18.37 -13.75
CA ASN A 434 -24.69 18.60 -14.99
C ASN A 434 -24.33 20.09 -15.17
N PRO A 435 -23.33 20.58 -14.41
CA PRO A 435 -22.97 22.01 -14.32
C PRO A 435 -22.76 22.69 -15.67
N LEU A 436 -22.27 21.93 -16.65
CA LEU A 436 -21.92 22.40 -17.99
C LEU A 436 -23.11 22.49 -18.93
N GLN A 437 -24.27 21.91 -18.58
CA GLN A 437 -25.51 21.95 -19.37
C GLN A 437 -25.30 21.46 -20.81
N GLN A 438 -24.39 20.50 -20.98
CA GLN A 438 -24.08 19.92 -22.28
C GLN A 438 -25.33 19.18 -22.81
N ASP A 439 -25.55 19.32 -24.11
CA ASP A 439 -26.69 18.82 -24.87
C ASP A 439 -26.16 18.63 -26.29
N VAL A 440 -25.38 17.58 -26.48
CA VAL A 440 -24.56 17.37 -27.68
C VAL A 440 -25.44 17.09 -28.91
N ASP A 441 -26.57 16.41 -28.73
CA ASP A 441 -27.51 16.10 -29.81
C ASP A 441 -28.59 17.20 -30.02
N GLY A 442 -28.71 18.14 -29.07
CA GLY A 442 -29.50 19.36 -29.18
C GLY A 442 -31.00 19.14 -28.95
N ASP A 443 -31.39 18.13 -28.19
CA ASP A 443 -32.80 17.75 -27.96
C ASP A 443 -33.47 18.44 -26.76
N LEU A 444 -32.71 19.28 -26.03
CA LEU A 444 -33.08 20.02 -24.81
C LEU A 444 -33.15 19.18 -23.53
N ILE A 445 -32.69 17.93 -23.57
CA ILE A 445 -32.39 17.11 -22.41
C ILE A 445 -30.86 17.10 -22.30
N GLY A 446 -30.32 17.48 -21.14
CA GLY A 446 -28.86 17.48 -20.99
C GLY A 446 -28.30 16.07 -21.08
N ASP A 447 -27.06 15.95 -21.57
CA ASP A 447 -26.41 14.66 -21.80
C ASP A 447 -26.39 13.77 -20.55
N ALA A 448 -26.29 14.39 -19.36
CA ALA A 448 -26.30 13.70 -18.07
C ALA A 448 -27.62 12.99 -17.75
N CYS A 449 -28.73 13.42 -18.35
CA CYS A 449 -30.04 12.82 -18.18
C CYS A 449 -30.66 12.34 -19.51
N ASP A 450 -29.89 12.41 -20.61
CA ASP A 450 -30.24 11.81 -21.89
C ASP A 450 -29.58 10.42 -22.06
N SER A 451 -30.32 9.51 -22.68
CA SER A 451 -29.99 8.08 -22.78
C SER A 451 -29.72 7.60 -24.21
N CYS A 452 -29.77 8.48 -25.20
CA CYS A 452 -29.43 8.15 -26.60
C CYS A 452 -28.53 9.22 -27.26
N VAL A 453 -27.63 9.82 -26.48
CA VAL A 453 -26.62 10.77 -26.96
C VAL A 453 -25.76 10.12 -28.07
N ASP A 454 -25.68 10.78 -29.23
CA ASP A 454 -24.84 10.42 -30.40
C ASP A 454 -23.83 11.56 -30.59
N SER A 455 -22.67 11.42 -29.94
CA SER A 455 -21.74 12.52 -29.75
C SER A 455 -20.97 12.90 -31.01
N ASP A 456 -20.76 11.96 -31.94
CA ASP A 456 -19.95 12.17 -33.14
C ASP A 456 -20.77 12.20 -34.45
N GLY A 457 -22.07 11.91 -34.36
CA GLY A 457 -23.04 11.98 -35.44
C GLY A 457 -22.89 10.87 -36.49
N ASP A 458 -22.24 9.76 -36.16
CA ASP A 458 -22.01 8.65 -37.08
C ASP A 458 -23.22 7.69 -37.21
N GLY A 459 -24.19 7.83 -36.30
CA GLY A 459 -25.44 7.10 -36.26
C GLY A 459 -25.51 5.96 -35.24
N PHE A 460 -24.52 5.84 -34.35
CA PHE A 460 -24.51 5.00 -33.17
C PHE A 460 -24.52 5.87 -31.90
N ALA A 461 -25.17 5.40 -30.83
CA ALA A 461 -25.26 6.15 -29.59
C ALA A 461 -24.10 5.76 -28.65
N ASN A 462 -23.70 6.66 -27.77
CA ASN A 462 -22.65 6.39 -26.79
C ASN A 462 -22.93 5.10 -26.00
N PRO A 463 -21.90 4.31 -25.64
CA PRO A 463 -22.02 3.07 -24.89
C PRO A 463 -22.87 3.20 -23.63
N GLY A 464 -23.71 2.19 -23.37
CA GLY A 464 -24.53 2.14 -22.14
C GLY A 464 -26.00 2.48 -22.33
N SER A 465 -26.43 2.81 -23.55
CA SER A 465 -27.84 3.04 -23.92
C SER A 465 -28.70 1.76 -23.85
N GLY A 466 -28.08 0.58 -23.69
CA GLY A 466 -28.74 -0.70 -23.54
C GLY A 466 -29.33 -1.24 -24.84
N SER A 467 -30.63 -1.61 -24.86
CA SER A 467 -31.33 -2.04 -26.10
C SER A 467 -32.16 -0.93 -26.73
N ILE A 468 -31.98 0.32 -26.28
CA ILE A 468 -32.79 1.46 -26.72
C ILE A 468 -32.22 2.01 -28.05
N CYS A 469 -30.90 2.16 -28.13
CA CYS A 469 -30.13 2.60 -29.28
C CYS A 469 -28.92 1.64 -29.49
N PRO A 470 -28.33 1.51 -30.70
CA PRO A 470 -27.12 0.72 -30.92
C PRO A 470 -25.88 1.44 -30.40
N ASP A 471 -25.07 0.78 -29.58
CA ASP A 471 -23.86 1.37 -28.97
C ASP A 471 -22.74 1.58 -30.00
N ASP A 472 -22.00 2.67 -29.81
CA ASP A 472 -20.84 3.13 -30.58
C ASP A 472 -19.52 2.70 -29.90
N ASN A 473 -18.65 1.98 -30.61
CA ASN A 473 -17.31 1.60 -30.11
C ASN A 473 -16.23 2.68 -30.26
N CYS A 474 -16.53 3.85 -30.85
CA CYS A 474 -15.72 5.07 -30.79
C CYS A 474 -16.58 6.32 -30.57
N PRO A 475 -17.07 6.56 -29.34
CA PRO A 475 -18.15 7.50 -29.05
C PRO A 475 -17.90 8.96 -29.45
N THR A 476 -16.63 9.33 -29.64
CA THR A 476 -16.20 10.71 -29.93
C THR A 476 -15.59 10.86 -31.33
N ILE A 477 -15.38 9.76 -32.05
CA ILE A 477 -14.67 9.75 -33.33
C ILE A 477 -15.45 8.94 -34.36
N SER A 478 -16.11 9.68 -35.26
CA SER A 478 -17.00 9.11 -36.27
C SER A 478 -16.40 7.93 -37.01
N ASN A 479 -16.90 6.73 -36.71
CA ASN A 479 -16.35 5.48 -37.21
C ASN A 479 -17.46 4.51 -37.65
N ALA A 480 -18.49 4.98 -38.38
CA ALA A 480 -19.69 4.24 -38.81
C ALA A 480 -19.53 2.78 -39.36
N GLY A 481 -18.32 2.31 -39.61
CA GLY A 481 -17.97 0.91 -39.84
C GLY A 481 -17.76 0.04 -38.60
N GLN A 482 -17.59 0.61 -37.40
CA GLN A 482 -17.46 -0.05 -36.08
C GLN A 482 -16.48 -1.23 -36.12
N LEU A 483 -15.28 -0.98 -36.65
CA LEU A 483 -14.20 -1.99 -36.72
C LEU A 483 -13.47 -2.02 -35.38
N ASP A 484 -13.11 -3.22 -34.94
CA ASP A 484 -12.43 -3.53 -33.66
C ASP A 484 -11.56 -4.77 -33.94
N GLY A 485 -10.24 -4.54 -34.00
CA GLY A 485 -9.24 -5.42 -34.57
C GLY A 485 -8.78 -6.53 -33.63
N ASP A 486 -8.71 -6.25 -32.34
CA ASP A 486 -8.25 -7.16 -31.29
C ASP A 486 -9.39 -7.64 -30.36
N GLY A 487 -10.56 -7.02 -30.44
CA GLY A 487 -11.81 -7.48 -29.84
C GLY A 487 -12.01 -7.05 -28.39
N ASP A 488 -11.36 -5.96 -27.96
CA ASP A 488 -11.43 -5.44 -26.60
C ASP A 488 -12.69 -4.58 -26.35
N GLY A 489 -13.35 -4.14 -27.42
CA GLY A 489 -14.56 -3.32 -27.39
C GLY A 489 -14.35 -1.84 -27.71
N MET A 490 -13.10 -1.39 -27.89
CA MET A 490 -12.74 -0.10 -28.46
C MET A 490 -12.59 -0.22 -29.98
N GLY A 491 -12.99 0.79 -30.74
CA GLY A 491 -12.88 0.74 -32.20
C GLY A 491 -11.50 1.16 -32.70
N ASP A 492 -11.02 0.55 -33.79
CA ASP A 492 -9.69 0.76 -34.41
C ASP A 492 -9.29 2.25 -34.63
N VAL A 493 -10.27 3.15 -34.66
CA VAL A 493 -10.09 4.57 -34.98
C VAL A 493 -9.86 5.42 -33.73
N CYS A 494 -10.34 4.96 -32.58
CA CYS A 494 -10.18 5.61 -31.27
C CYS A 494 -9.28 4.81 -30.32
N ASP A 495 -8.80 3.66 -30.79
CA ASP A 495 -7.86 2.80 -30.10
C ASP A 495 -6.41 3.21 -30.43
N SER A 496 -5.64 3.52 -29.40
CA SER A 496 -4.22 3.88 -29.49
C SER A 496 -3.33 2.65 -29.73
N CYS A 497 -3.81 1.47 -29.34
CA CYS A 497 -3.15 0.18 -29.45
C CYS A 497 -4.05 -0.86 -30.17
N PRO A 498 -4.39 -0.68 -31.48
CA PRO A 498 -5.41 -1.45 -32.23
C PRO A 498 -5.15 -2.95 -32.44
N ALA A 499 -4.15 -3.49 -31.77
CA ALA A 499 -3.71 -4.86 -31.86
C ALA A 499 -3.42 -5.48 -30.48
N ASP A 500 -3.60 -4.72 -29.40
CA ASP A 500 -3.35 -5.14 -28.03
C ASP A 500 -4.56 -4.86 -27.11
N PRO A 501 -5.30 -5.91 -26.70
CA PRO A 501 -6.47 -5.77 -25.84
C PRO A 501 -6.21 -5.22 -24.42
N ALA A 502 -4.95 -5.05 -24.02
CA ALA A 502 -4.56 -4.51 -22.73
C ALA A 502 -4.42 -2.98 -22.72
N ASN A 503 -4.27 -2.35 -23.90
CA ASN A 503 -4.03 -0.90 -24.08
C ASN A 503 -2.76 -0.41 -23.32
N ASP A 504 -2.79 0.83 -22.80
CA ASP A 504 -1.70 1.50 -22.08
C ASP A 504 -2.16 1.69 -20.61
N ALA A 505 -1.68 0.82 -19.72
CA ALA A 505 -2.21 0.65 -18.36
C ALA A 505 -1.78 1.75 -17.38
N ASP A 506 -0.66 2.43 -17.63
CA ASP A 506 -0.15 3.51 -16.79
C ASP A 506 -0.20 4.90 -17.45
N SER A 507 -0.75 4.96 -18.67
CA SER A 507 -1.05 6.19 -19.43
C SER A 507 0.19 7.02 -19.77
N ASP A 508 1.34 6.39 -19.94
CA ASP A 508 2.60 7.06 -20.27
C ASP A 508 2.83 7.29 -21.78
N GLY A 509 1.92 6.78 -22.62
CA GLY A 509 1.92 6.88 -24.07
C GLY A 509 2.55 5.67 -24.79
N VAL A 510 2.89 4.60 -24.07
CA VAL A 510 3.46 3.36 -24.60
C VAL A 510 2.49 2.19 -24.32
N CYS A 511 2.09 1.44 -25.36
CA CYS A 511 1.23 0.26 -25.18
C CYS A 511 1.90 -0.78 -24.26
N ASP A 512 1.12 -1.47 -23.43
CA ASP A 512 1.59 -2.46 -22.43
C ASP A 512 2.55 -3.51 -23.01
N ASP A 513 2.32 -3.93 -24.26
CA ASP A 513 3.19 -4.90 -24.93
C ASP A 513 4.59 -4.37 -25.31
N LEU A 514 4.79 -3.06 -25.15
CA LEU A 514 6.00 -2.30 -25.45
C LEU A 514 6.55 -1.52 -24.24
N ASP A 515 5.81 -1.46 -23.14
CA ASP A 515 6.14 -0.71 -21.93
C ASP A 515 6.99 -1.53 -20.93
N ASN A 516 8.11 -0.95 -20.49
CA ASN A 516 9.03 -1.53 -19.51
C ASN A 516 8.73 -1.15 -18.06
N CYS A 517 7.70 -0.35 -17.78
CA CYS A 517 7.13 -0.15 -16.45
C CYS A 517 5.59 -0.10 -16.48
N VAL A 518 4.91 -1.14 -16.99
CA VAL A 518 3.43 -1.30 -17.12
C VAL A 518 2.52 -0.81 -15.97
N GLY A 519 3.04 -0.52 -14.78
CA GLY A 519 2.27 0.07 -13.67
C GLY A 519 2.84 1.36 -13.09
N LEU A 520 3.80 2.02 -13.75
CA LEU A 520 4.44 3.23 -13.26
C LEU A 520 4.94 4.09 -14.45
N ALA A 521 4.19 5.17 -14.72
CA ALA A 521 4.36 6.00 -15.90
C ALA A 521 5.82 6.43 -16.14
N ASN A 522 6.39 6.01 -17.27
CA ASN A 522 7.78 6.30 -17.60
C ASN A 522 8.00 6.49 -19.12
N GLY A 523 7.20 7.32 -19.78
CA GLY A 523 7.15 7.46 -21.26
C GLY A 523 8.49 7.55 -22.03
N PRO A 524 9.60 8.08 -21.47
CA PRO A 524 10.94 7.98 -22.07
C PRO A 524 11.52 6.55 -22.17
N GLN A 525 10.95 5.59 -21.45
CA GLN A 525 11.30 4.17 -21.38
C GLN A 525 12.80 3.96 -21.09
N ILE A 526 13.34 4.77 -20.17
CA ILE A 526 14.75 4.74 -19.79
C ILE A 526 15.01 3.50 -18.95
N ASP A 527 15.92 2.68 -19.44
CA ASP A 527 16.40 1.45 -18.82
C ASP A 527 17.93 1.48 -18.92
N SER A 528 18.57 1.94 -17.86
CA SER A 528 20.00 2.28 -17.80
C SER A 528 20.88 1.05 -17.81
N ASP A 529 20.36 -0.10 -17.41
CA ASP A 529 21.10 -1.36 -17.34
C ASP A 529 20.55 -2.46 -18.28
N LEU A 530 19.43 -2.18 -18.93
CA LEU A 530 18.81 -2.92 -20.04
C LEU A 530 18.17 -4.24 -19.64
N ASP A 531 17.62 -4.33 -18.42
CA ASP A 531 17.00 -5.54 -17.89
C ASP A 531 15.50 -5.69 -18.26
N GLY A 532 14.94 -4.69 -18.94
CA GLY A 532 13.55 -4.67 -19.39
C GLY A 532 12.56 -4.18 -18.32
N ILE A 533 13.06 -3.71 -17.17
CA ILE A 533 12.33 -2.94 -16.18
C ILE A 533 12.87 -1.50 -16.25
N GLY A 534 12.01 -0.51 -16.45
CA GLY A 534 12.47 0.88 -16.53
C GLY A 534 13.06 1.36 -15.19
N ASP A 535 14.05 2.26 -15.25
CA ASP A 535 14.75 2.79 -14.07
C ASP A 535 13.80 3.35 -13.01
N ALA A 536 12.64 3.85 -13.44
CA ALA A 536 11.61 4.42 -12.58
C ALA A 536 10.98 3.38 -11.65
N CYS A 537 10.77 2.16 -12.14
CA CYS A 537 10.19 1.05 -11.39
C CYS A 537 11.23 0.01 -10.93
N ASP A 538 12.52 0.34 -11.08
CA ASP A 538 13.64 -0.49 -10.63
C ASP A 538 14.24 0.01 -9.31
N SER A 539 14.22 -0.84 -8.29
CA SER A 539 14.82 -0.60 -6.97
C SER A 539 16.36 -0.68 -6.99
N CYS A 540 16.94 -1.16 -8.08
CA CYS A 540 18.38 -1.28 -8.29
C CYS A 540 18.82 -0.78 -9.69
N PRO A 541 18.58 0.51 -10.05
CA PRO A 541 18.55 1.07 -11.42
C PRO A 541 19.90 1.20 -12.16
N LEU A 542 20.93 0.48 -11.70
CA LEU A 542 22.26 0.40 -12.31
C LEU A 542 22.80 -1.04 -12.32
N ASN A 543 21.98 -1.99 -11.89
CA ASN A 543 22.30 -3.40 -11.77
C ASN A 543 21.34 -4.22 -12.64
N PRO A 544 21.80 -4.79 -13.77
CA PRO A 544 20.99 -5.37 -14.84
C PRO A 544 20.29 -6.70 -14.51
N ALA A 545 19.87 -6.88 -13.25
CA ALA A 545 19.31 -8.08 -12.69
C ALA A 545 17.95 -7.74 -12.06
N PRO A 546 16.83 -8.32 -12.55
CA PRO A 546 15.47 -7.87 -12.23
C PRO A 546 14.94 -8.29 -10.84
N ALA A 547 15.81 -8.47 -9.83
CA ALA A 547 15.38 -8.85 -8.49
C ALA A 547 16.42 -8.53 -7.40
N CYS A 548 16.46 -7.29 -6.95
CA CYS A 548 16.84 -7.01 -5.56
C CYS A 548 15.68 -7.48 -4.66
N VAL A 549 15.77 -8.68 -4.09
CA VAL A 549 14.69 -9.25 -3.27
C VAL A 549 14.80 -8.76 -1.81
N PRO A 550 13.80 -8.07 -1.26
CA PRO A 550 13.79 -7.65 0.15
C PRO A 550 13.70 -8.84 1.11
N CYS A 551 14.27 -8.73 2.32
CA CYS A 551 13.96 -9.65 3.41
C CYS A 551 12.48 -9.51 3.83
N PRO A 552 11.79 -10.60 4.24
CA PRO A 552 10.48 -10.49 4.88
C PRO A 552 10.52 -9.52 6.07
N VAL A 553 9.45 -8.74 6.27
CA VAL A 553 9.36 -7.74 7.35
C VAL A 553 9.70 -8.37 8.70
N GLY A 554 10.65 -7.79 9.43
CA GLY A 554 11.10 -8.25 10.75
C GLY A 554 12.16 -9.37 10.77
N THR A 555 12.67 -9.78 9.60
CA THR A 555 13.66 -10.88 9.50
C THR A 555 15.10 -10.45 9.20
N ASP A 556 15.33 -9.13 9.11
CA ASP A 556 16.65 -8.46 9.02
C ASP A 556 16.64 -7.21 9.95
N PRO A 557 16.75 -7.40 11.28
CA PRO A 557 16.56 -6.34 12.27
C PRO A 557 17.70 -5.30 12.30
N ASP A 558 18.88 -5.68 11.79
CA ASP A 558 20.07 -4.83 11.74
C ASP A 558 20.42 -4.34 10.32
N ASN A 559 19.63 -4.77 9.32
CA ASN A 559 19.56 -4.24 7.96
C ASN A 559 20.87 -4.43 7.18
N ASP A 560 21.48 -5.60 7.33
CA ASP A 560 22.77 -5.93 6.75
C ASP A 560 22.68 -6.78 5.47
N GLY A 561 21.46 -7.17 5.09
CA GLY A 561 21.16 -7.94 3.88
C GLY A 561 21.18 -9.46 4.06
N VAL A 562 21.30 -9.97 5.30
CA VAL A 562 21.26 -11.41 5.63
C VAL A 562 20.02 -11.72 6.48
N CYS A 563 19.07 -12.50 5.95
CA CYS A 563 17.83 -12.82 6.68
C CYS A 563 17.95 -14.08 7.57
N TYR A 564 17.21 -14.15 8.68
CA TYR A 564 17.04 -15.37 9.51
C TYR A 564 15.91 -16.28 8.95
N LEU A 565 16.16 -17.57 8.66
CA LEU A 565 15.21 -18.51 8.01
C LEU A 565 15.06 -19.87 8.75
N GLU A 566 13.81 -20.33 8.96
CA GLU A 566 13.47 -21.57 9.69
C GLU A 566 12.92 -22.70 8.77
N SER A 567 13.27 -23.98 9.00
CA SER A 567 12.73 -25.15 8.25
C SER A 567 11.69 -25.95 9.07
N VAL A 568 10.41 -25.82 8.73
CA VAL A 568 9.30 -26.47 9.45
C VAL A 568 9.09 -27.93 9.01
N LEU A 569 9.14 -28.89 9.94
CA LEU A 569 8.94 -30.33 9.68
C LEU A 569 7.49 -30.79 9.85
N LEU A 570 6.77 -30.19 10.80
CA LEU A 570 5.35 -30.42 11.07
C LEU A 570 4.77 -29.11 11.58
N GLU A 571 3.58 -28.76 11.09
CA GLU A 571 2.77 -27.68 11.61
C GLU A 571 1.32 -28.12 11.54
N GLY A 572 0.50 -27.71 12.50
CA GLY A 572 -0.93 -28.04 12.48
C GLY A 572 -1.66 -27.52 11.24
N VAL A 573 -1.04 -26.53 10.57
CA VAL A 573 -1.38 -25.91 9.28
C VAL A 573 -0.07 -25.43 8.62
N GLY A 574 0.43 -26.04 7.51
CA GLY A 574 1.72 -25.64 6.85
C GLY A 574 2.02 -26.41 5.53
N LEU A 575 3.22 -26.36 4.91
CA LEU A 575 3.65 -27.20 3.72
C LEU A 575 4.93 -28.08 3.95
N ILE A 576 4.95 -29.39 3.57
CA ILE A 576 6.13 -30.35 3.56
C ILE A 576 6.92 -30.20 2.26
N ALA A 577 8.26 -30.34 2.29
CA ALA A 577 9.14 -30.38 1.12
C ALA A 577 9.77 -31.78 0.87
N ASP A 578 9.64 -32.33 -0.35
CA ASP A 578 10.27 -33.57 -0.82
C ASP A 578 11.36 -33.25 -1.88
N VAL A 579 12.61 -33.65 -1.63
CA VAL A 579 13.67 -33.61 -2.66
C VAL A 579 13.49 -34.80 -3.61
N VAL A 580 13.16 -34.52 -4.87
CA VAL A 580 12.87 -35.54 -5.88
C VAL A 580 14.00 -35.76 -6.88
N LEU A 581 15.00 -34.87 -6.90
CA LEU A 581 16.22 -34.97 -7.69
C LEU A 581 17.33 -34.15 -7.02
N ASP A 582 18.56 -34.64 -7.01
CA ASP A 582 19.74 -33.98 -6.43
C ASP A 582 21.05 -34.37 -7.14
N SER A 583 22.19 -33.83 -6.69
CA SER A 583 23.52 -34.15 -7.23
C SER A 583 23.95 -35.62 -7.07
N GLY A 584 23.24 -36.45 -6.30
CA GLY A 584 23.48 -37.89 -6.21
C GLY A 584 22.57 -38.73 -7.12
N SER A 585 21.57 -38.11 -7.74
CA SER A 585 20.50 -38.81 -8.45
C SER A 585 20.99 -39.44 -9.76
N PRO A 586 20.51 -40.65 -10.11
CA PRO A 586 20.94 -41.35 -11.31
C PRO A 586 20.47 -40.64 -12.57
N LEU A 587 21.33 -40.60 -13.59
CA LEU A 587 21.02 -40.06 -14.90
C LEU A 587 21.61 -40.93 -16.01
N VAL A 588 21.18 -40.69 -17.24
CA VAL A 588 21.91 -41.06 -18.46
C VAL A 588 22.32 -39.80 -19.20
N TYR A 589 23.53 -39.77 -19.75
CA TYR A 589 24.07 -38.58 -20.41
C TYR A 589 24.81 -38.87 -21.71
N VAL A 590 24.97 -37.80 -22.46
CA VAL A 590 25.90 -37.66 -23.57
C VAL A 590 26.62 -36.32 -23.40
N ALA A 591 27.95 -36.35 -23.29
CA ALA A 591 28.80 -35.17 -23.31
C ALA A 591 29.63 -35.20 -24.60
N ASN A 592 29.65 -34.11 -25.36
CA ASN A 592 30.27 -34.10 -26.69
C ASN A 592 31.07 -32.83 -26.95
N ASP A 593 32.05 -32.98 -27.84
CA ASP A 593 32.85 -31.95 -28.49
C ASP A 593 32.53 -31.81 -30.00
N ASP A 594 31.62 -32.65 -30.53
CA ASP A 594 31.18 -32.73 -31.93
C ASP A 594 29.67 -33.04 -32.03
N ASP A 595 29.04 -32.74 -33.19
CA ASP A 595 27.59 -32.94 -33.43
C ASP A 595 27.11 -34.39 -33.16
N PRO A 596 26.30 -34.61 -32.10
CA PRO A 596 25.76 -35.93 -31.79
C PRO A 596 24.64 -36.37 -32.74
N GLY A 597 24.11 -35.49 -33.59
CA GLY A 597 23.04 -35.78 -34.55
C GLY A 597 21.69 -36.09 -33.92
N ILE A 598 21.49 -35.72 -32.64
CA ILE A 598 20.25 -35.98 -31.87
C ILE A 598 19.23 -34.84 -31.95
N GLY A 599 19.62 -33.65 -32.42
CA GLY A 599 18.75 -32.46 -32.52
C GLY A 599 18.15 -32.07 -31.17
N THR A 600 16.90 -31.59 -31.15
CA THR A 600 16.15 -31.28 -29.92
C THR A 600 15.28 -32.45 -29.45
N ALA A 601 15.28 -33.59 -30.14
CA ALA A 601 14.38 -34.71 -29.85
C ALA A 601 14.64 -35.40 -28.50
N TRP A 602 15.82 -35.17 -27.91
CA TRP A 602 16.22 -35.75 -26.62
C TRP A 602 15.54 -35.08 -25.42
N THR A 603 14.91 -33.91 -25.58
CA THR A 603 14.16 -33.26 -24.49
C THR A 603 12.77 -33.85 -24.32
N ALA A 604 12.24 -34.53 -25.35
CA ALA A 604 10.90 -35.09 -25.37
C ALA A 604 10.67 -36.12 -24.25
N ASP A 605 9.41 -36.20 -23.78
CA ASP A 605 8.97 -37.20 -22.80
C ASP A 605 9.40 -38.63 -23.18
N VAL A 606 9.14 -39.02 -24.44
CA VAL A 606 9.54 -40.32 -24.98
C VAL A 606 10.73 -40.18 -25.92
N PHE A 607 11.89 -40.62 -25.46
CA PHE A 607 13.13 -40.68 -26.25
C PHE A 607 13.87 -41.99 -25.95
N ASN A 608 14.61 -42.53 -26.92
CA ASN A 608 15.40 -43.75 -26.72
C ASN A 608 16.85 -43.39 -26.36
N ASP A 609 17.09 -43.22 -25.07
CA ASP A 609 18.40 -42.95 -24.44
C ASP A 609 19.11 -44.24 -23.98
N SER A 610 18.61 -45.43 -24.32
CA SER A 610 19.25 -46.70 -23.90
C SER A 610 20.70 -46.90 -24.39
N GLY A 611 21.15 -46.09 -25.35
CA GLY A 611 22.53 -46.02 -25.83
C GLY A 611 23.41 -44.98 -25.13
N TRP A 612 22.83 -44.19 -24.22
CA TRP A 612 23.52 -43.12 -23.48
C TRP A 612 24.28 -43.70 -22.29
N THR A 613 25.27 -42.95 -21.81
CA THR A 613 26.15 -43.42 -20.73
C THR A 613 25.48 -43.18 -19.39
N PRO A 614 25.40 -44.18 -18.48
CA PRO A 614 24.85 -43.96 -17.14
C PRO A 614 25.82 -43.17 -16.26
N GLY A 615 25.28 -42.34 -15.37
CA GLY A 615 26.03 -41.53 -14.39
C GLY A 615 25.12 -41.04 -13.26
N THR A 616 25.60 -40.07 -12.51
CA THR A 616 24.83 -39.27 -11.53
C THR A 616 25.01 -37.78 -11.82
N PHE A 617 24.12 -36.94 -11.30
CA PHE A 617 24.27 -35.48 -11.33
C PHE A 617 25.52 -35.03 -10.54
N GLY A 618 25.86 -33.73 -10.59
CA GLY A 618 27.24 -33.32 -10.34
C GLY A 618 28.13 -33.83 -11.47
N ILE A 619 27.71 -33.58 -12.70
CA ILE A 619 28.36 -34.07 -13.91
C ILE A 619 29.11 -32.91 -14.58
N GLY A 620 30.37 -33.13 -14.95
CA GLY A 620 31.21 -32.02 -15.43
C GLY A 620 32.70 -32.34 -15.53
N TYR A 621 33.51 -31.31 -15.76
CA TYR A 621 34.97 -31.37 -15.69
C TYR A 621 35.54 -30.05 -15.12
N GLU A 622 36.81 -30.09 -14.69
CA GLU A 622 37.58 -28.93 -14.24
C GLU A 622 39.08 -29.19 -14.50
N SER A 623 39.80 -28.20 -15.02
CA SER A 623 41.19 -28.29 -15.46
C SER A 623 42.07 -27.20 -14.82
N ASN A 624 42.83 -27.61 -13.80
CA ASN A 624 43.97 -26.90 -13.17
C ASN A 624 43.75 -26.07 -11.88
N VAL A 625 42.71 -26.28 -11.08
CA VAL A 625 42.70 -25.82 -9.68
C VAL A 625 42.73 -27.02 -8.72
N VAL A 626 43.74 -27.10 -7.87
CA VAL A 626 43.74 -28.09 -6.78
C VAL A 626 42.83 -27.55 -5.69
N GLY A 627 41.56 -27.96 -5.70
CA GLY A 627 40.64 -27.80 -4.56
C GLY A 627 39.38 -26.96 -4.77
N ALA A 628 38.93 -26.72 -6.01
CA ALA A 628 37.67 -26.05 -6.30
C ALA A 628 36.65 -27.11 -6.79
N HIS A 629 35.55 -27.30 -6.06
CA HIS A 629 34.41 -28.21 -6.29
C HIS A 629 34.56 -29.70 -5.92
N ASN A 630 33.97 -30.05 -4.76
CA ASN A 630 33.64 -31.43 -4.37
C ASN A 630 32.36 -31.98 -5.06
N LEU A 631 31.84 -31.28 -6.09
CA LEU A 631 30.53 -31.52 -6.71
C LEU A 631 30.55 -32.52 -7.86
N ILE A 632 31.69 -32.68 -8.54
CA ILE A 632 31.80 -33.56 -9.71
C ILE A 632 31.84 -35.04 -9.26
N SER A 633 30.68 -35.67 -9.30
CA SER A 633 30.49 -37.11 -9.08
C SER A 633 30.66 -37.92 -10.38
N THR A 634 30.32 -37.33 -11.53
CA THR A 634 30.49 -37.95 -12.85
C THR A 634 31.41 -37.10 -13.74
N PRO A 635 32.68 -37.47 -13.89
CA PRO A 635 33.60 -36.72 -14.74
C PRO A 635 33.34 -36.99 -16.24
N VAL A 636 33.37 -35.93 -17.05
CA VAL A 636 33.29 -36.00 -18.53
C VAL A 636 34.60 -35.48 -19.17
N SER A 637 34.68 -35.50 -20.50
CA SER A 637 35.89 -35.03 -21.22
C SER A 637 36.05 -33.52 -21.06
N GLU A 638 37.28 -33.05 -20.80
CA GLU A 638 37.62 -31.61 -20.68
C GLU A 638 37.40 -30.81 -21.97
N ASP A 639 37.22 -31.50 -23.11
CA ASP A 639 36.92 -30.88 -24.41
C ASP A 639 35.39 -30.75 -24.66
N SER A 640 34.52 -31.14 -23.71
CA SER A 640 33.07 -31.18 -23.94
C SER A 640 32.48 -29.78 -24.04
N LEU A 641 31.83 -29.46 -25.16
CA LEU A 641 31.15 -28.18 -25.37
C LEU A 641 29.73 -28.17 -24.80
N SER A 642 29.10 -29.34 -24.68
CA SER A 642 27.79 -29.47 -24.04
C SER A 642 27.61 -30.84 -23.38
N ILE A 643 26.74 -30.86 -22.37
CA ILE A 643 26.34 -32.06 -21.65
C ILE A 643 24.82 -32.15 -21.70
N TYR A 644 24.30 -33.26 -22.21
CA TYR A 644 22.87 -33.57 -22.21
C TYR A 644 22.59 -34.71 -21.25
N THR A 645 21.60 -34.52 -20.39
CA THR A 645 21.24 -35.49 -19.36
C THR A 645 19.74 -35.79 -19.40
N ARG A 646 19.38 -37.01 -19.01
CA ARG A 646 18.00 -37.43 -18.77
C ARG A 646 17.93 -38.24 -17.49
N SER A 647 16.93 -37.96 -16.68
CA SER A 647 16.62 -38.68 -15.44
C SER A 647 15.10 -38.85 -15.28
N GLU A 648 14.70 -39.79 -14.44
CA GLU A 648 13.31 -40.03 -14.10
C GLU A 648 13.06 -39.69 -12.63
N ILE A 649 12.13 -38.77 -12.37
CA ILE A 649 11.61 -38.49 -11.02
C ILE A 649 10.28 -39.21 -10.82
N GLN A 650 10.01 -39.67 -9.59
CA GLN A 650 8.76 -40.34 -9.25
C GLN A 650 7.84 -39.44 -8.44
N ILE A 651 6.62 -39.20 -8.93
CA ILE A 651 5.57 -38.46 -8.22
C ILE A 651 4.49 -39.46 -7.79
N THR A 652 4.19 -39.52 -6.49
CA THR A 652 3.31 -40.55 -5.92
C THR A 652 1.94 -40.03 -5.49
N ASP A 653 1.75 -38.71 -5.40
CA ASP A 653 0.47 -38.09 -5.03
C ASP A 653 0.44 -36.66 -5.59
N LEU A 654 0.16 -36.55 -6.88
CA LEU A 654 0.17 -35.29 -7.63
C LEU A 654 -0.83 -34.24 -7.10
N PRO A 655 -2.08 -34.58 -6.73
CA PRO A 655 -3.04 -33.59 -6.22
C PRO A 655 -2.59 -32.85 -4.95
N SER A 656 -1.65 -33.43 -4.20
CA SER A 656 -1.11 -32.83 -2.98
C SER A 656 0.01 -31.81 -3.22
N ILE A 657 0.60 -31.74 -4.42
CA ILE A 657 1.73 -30.85 -4.69
C ILE A 657 1.21 -29.43 -4.92
N THR A 658 1.65 -28.50 -4.08
CA THR A 658 1.35 -27.07 -4.17
C THR A 658 2.54 -26.23 -4.57
N ARG A 659 3.78 -26.76 -4.49
CA ARG A 659 4.99 -26.06 -4.91
C ARG A 659 5.96 -26.95 -5.66
N PHE A 660 6.70 -26.41 -6.62
CA PHE A 660 7.79 -27.06 -7.34
C PHE A 660 8.95 -26.08 -7.50
N THR A 661 10.08 -26.33 -6.85
CA THR A 661 11.26 -25.47 -6.89
C THR A 661 12.48 -26.21 -7.44
N VAL A 662 13.34 -25.48 -8.15
CA VAL A 662 14.60 -25.99 -8.69
C VAL A 662 15.75 -25.13 -8.21
N GLU A 663 16.73 -25.78 -7.60
CA GLU A 663 17.98 -25.20 -7.14
C GLU A 663 19.08 -25.68 -8.09
N LEU A 664 19.92 -24.76 -8.60
CA LEU A 664 20.93 -25.09 -9.60
C LEU A 664 22.31 -24.61 -9.18
N ASP A 665 23.26 -25.52 -9.26
CA ASP A 665 24.69 -25.20 -9.28
C ASP A 665 25.21 -25.64 -10.66
N TYR A 666 25.66 -24.68 -11.46
CA TYR A 666 26.10 -24.90 -12.84
C TYR A 666 27.20 -23.93 -13.21
N ASP A 667 27.95 -24.27 -14.25
CA ASP A 667 28.94 -23.41 -14.87
C ASP A 667 28.54 -23.15 -16.34
N ASP A 668 28.79 -21.93 -16.79
CA ASP A 668 28.30 -21.35 -18.04
C ASP A 668 26.76 -21.26 -18.16
N GLY A 669 26.08 -22.17 -18.87
CA GLY A 669 24.63 -22.03 -19.13
C GLY A 669 23.85 -23.34 -19.09
N VAL A 670 22.64 -23.33 -18.50
CA VAL A 670 21.80 -24.52 -18.31
C VAL A 670 20.33 -24.29 -18.71
N ALA A 671 19.68 -25.33 -19.24
CA ALA A 671 18.24 -25.33 -19.50
C ALA A 671 17.60 -26.68 -19.14
N ILE A 672 16.33 -26.64 -18.72
CA ILE A 672 15.62 -27.75 -18.10
C ILE A 672 14.27 -27.97 -18.78
N TRP A 673 14.02 -29.23 -19.13
CA TRP A 673 12.75 -29.71 -19.67
C TRP A 673 12.11 -30.73 -18.73
N LEU A 674 10.82 -30.58 -18.50
CA LEU A 674 9.97 -31.53 -17.80
C LEU A 674 8.95 -32.12 -18.78
N ASN A 675 8.98 -33.44 -18.95
CA ASN A 675 8.08 -34.17 -19.84
C ASN A 675 8.00 -33.58 -21.27
N GLY A 676 9.12 -33.04 -21.78
CA GLY A 676 9.21 -32.45 -23.13
C GLY A 676 8.87 -30.98 -23.25
N VAL A 677 8.52 -30.30 -22.16
CA VAL A 677 8.26 -28.85 -22.13
C VAL A 677 9.39 -28.18 -21.36
N GLU A 678 9.91 -27.08 -21.91
CA GLU A 678 10.93 -26.28 -21.24
C GLU A 678 10.31 -25.54 -20.07
N ILE A 679 10.87 -25.72 -18.88
CA ILE A 679 10.34 -25.11 -17.65
C ILE A 679 11.27 -24.03 -17.09
N HIS A 680 12.55 -24.04 -17.48
CA HIS A 680 13.53 -23.07 -17.03
C HIS A 680 14.73 -23.05 -17.98
N ARG A 681 15.28 -21.87 -18.19
CA ARG A 681 16.47 -21.59 -18.99
C ARG A 681 17.20 -20.45 -18.30
N THR A 682 18.50 -20.58 -18.10
CA THR A 682 19.31 -19.51 -17.51
C THR A 682 19.67 -18.45 -18.55
N LEU A 683 19.98 -17.25 -18.09
CA LEU A 683 20.20 -16.08 -18.96
C LEU A 683 21.40 -16.27 -19.89
N GLU A 684 22.35 -17.12 -19.50
CA GLU A 684 23.52 -17.42 -20.29
C GLU A 684 23.20 -18.35 -21.48
N VAL A 685 22.04 -19.02 -21.49
CA VAL A 685 21.62 -19.85 -22.63
C VAL A 685 20.86 -19.02 -23.67
N PRO A 686 21.34 -18.93 -24.93
CA PRO A 686 20.71 -18.09 -25.96
C PRO A 686 19.24 -18.39 -26.21
N ALA A 687 18.44 -17.37 -26.52
CA ALA A 687 17.05 -17.53 -26.94
C ALA A 687 16.91 -18.35 -28.25
N GLY A 688 15.85 -19.15 -28.34
CA GLY A 688 15.54 -19.98 -29.52
C GLY A 688 15.98 -21.44 -29.41
N ALA A 689 16.06 -22.12 -30.56
CA ALA A 689 16.34 -23.56 -30.62
C ALA A 689 17.81 -23.87 -30.33
N LEU A 690 18.05 -24.75 -29.36
CA LEU A 690 19.39 -25.11 -28.89
C LEU A 690 19.98 -26.30 -29.65
N ALA A 691 21.21 -26.14 -30.11
CA ALA A 691 22.06 -27.15 -30.73
C ALA A 691 23.23 -27.49 -29.80
N TRP A 692 24.04 -28.48 -30.19
CA TRP A 692 25.20 -28.93 -29.38
C TRP A 692 26.33 -27.91 -29.31
N ASP A 693 26.38 -26.98 -30.26
CA ASP A 693 27.31 -25.87 -30.38
C ASP A 693 26.64 -24.52 -30.09
N SER A 694 25.45 -24.52 -29.48
CA SER A 694 24.86 -23.31 -28.91
C SER A 694 25.73 -22.85 -27.75
N ASN A 695 26.58 -21.85 -27.99
CA ASN A 695 27.45 -21.33 -26.94
C ASN A 695 26.64 -20.62 -25.88
N SER A 696 27.01 -20.81 -24.62
CA SER A 696 26.58 -19.90 -23.56
C SER A 696 27.10 -18.48 -23.84
N LEU A 697 26.29 -17.47 -23.51
CA LEU A 697 26.51 -16.05 -23.76
C LEU A 697 27.48 -15.40 -22.75
N ALA A 698 27.66 -16.02 -21.57
CA ALA A 698 28.52 -15.56 -20.49
C ALA A 698 29.09 -16.74 -19.67
N HIS A 699 30.09 -16.47 -18.83
CA HIS A 699 30.67 -17.42 -17.88
C HIS A 699 30.07 -17.20 -16.49
N GLU A 700 29.51 -18.24 -15.87
CA GLU A 700 29.08 -18.22 -14.47
C GLU A 700 30.17 -18.84 -13.58
N SER A 701 30.69 -18.10 -12.60
CA SER A 701 31.80 -18.57 -11.77
C SER A 701 31.29 -19.31 -10.54
N SER A 702 31.18 -20.64 -10.61
CA SER A 702 31.16 -21.44 -9.41
C SER A 702 32.58 -21.40 -8.80
N ASN A 703 32.83 -20.61 -7.76
CA ASN A 703 34.14 -20.60 -7.07
C ASN A 703 33.93 -20.66 -5.55
N GLY A 704 33.39 -21.78 -5.08
CA GLY A 704 33.17 -22.08 -3.66
C GLY A 704 33.41 -23.56 -3.33
N PRO A 705 33.81 -23.91 -2.09
CA PRO A 705 34.12 -25.29 -1.69
C PRO A 705 32.88 -26.17 -1.38
N PHE A 706 31.67 -25.60 -1.43
CA PHE A 706 30.38 -26.24 -1.18
C PHE A 706 29.38 -25.86 -2.28
N PRO A 707 28.37 -26.70 -2.58
CA PRO A 707 27.33 -26.33 -3.53
C PRO A 707 26.62 -25.08 -3.00
N ILE A 708 26.85 -23.94 -3.65
CA ILE A 708 26.08 -22.74 -3.38
C ILE A 708 24.88 -22.90 -4.32
N TYR A 709 23.87 -23.63 -3.87
CA TYR A 709 22.61 -23.66 -4.59
C TYR A 709 22.15 -22.20 -4.72
N SER A 710 22.07 -21.69 -5.95
CA SER A 710 21.33 -20.47 -6.24
C SER A 710 19.91 -20.58 -5.65
N ARG A 711 19.29 -19.44 -5.28
CA ARG A 711 17.94 -19.40 -4.69
C ARG A 711 17.02 -20.39 -5.41
N PRO A 712 16.22 -21.19 -4.68
CA PRO A 712 15.27 -22.10 -5.30
C PRO A 712 14.36 -21.34 -6.27
N VAL A 713 14.49 -21.62 -7.56
CA VAL A 713 13.64 -21.06 -8.60
C VAL A 713 12.27 -21.70 -8.46
N ASP A 714 11.26 -20.90 -8.13
CA ASP A 714 9.89 -21.37 -8.03
C ASP A 714 9.29 -21.52 -9.43
N LEU A 715 9.05 -22.77 -9.83
CA LEU A 715 8.47 -23.11 -11.13
C LEU A 715 7.08 -23.71 -10.96
N SER A 716 6.40 -23.45 -9.83
CA SER A 716 5.12 -24.09 -9.49
C SER A 716 4.05 -23.89 -10.57
N SER A 717 3.90 -22.67 -11.07
CA SER A 717 2.90 -22.31 -12.09
C SER A 717 3.10 -23.05 -13.42
N VAL A 718 4.35 -23.35 -13.79
CA VAL A 718 4.70 -23.99 -15.06
C VAL A 718 4.86 -25.51 -14.91
N ALA A 719 5.51 -25.97 -13.85
CA ALA A 719 5.87 -27.37 -13.67
C ALA A 719 4.70 -28.24 -13.17
N ILE A 720 3.88 -27.76 -12.22
CA ILE A 720 2.79 -28.57 -11.63
C ILE A 720 1.78 -29.04 -12.69
N PRO A 721 1.32 -28.21 -13.64
CA PRO A 721 0.42 -28.65 -14.72
C PRO A 721 1.01 -29.73 -15.65
N LEU A 722 2.34 -29.85 -15.70
CA LEU A 722 3.06 -30.80 -16.57
C LEU A 722 3.36 -32.13 -15.89
N LEU A 723 3.33 -32.18 -14.56
CA LEU A 723 3.57 -33.41 -13.80
C LEU A 723 2.46 -34.44 -14.00
N ARG A 724 2.84 -35.71 -13.84
CA ARG A 724 1.93 -36.86 -13.88
C ARG A 724 2.21 -37.76 -12.69
N GLU A 725 1.18 -38.42 -12.19
CA GLU A 725 1.37 -39.48 -11.18
C GLU A 725 2.18 -40.63 -11.80
N GLY A 726 3.23 -41.06 -11.10
CA GLY A 726 4.22 -42.02 -11.56
C GLY A 726 5.51 -41.35 -12.07
N SER A 727 6.08 -41.90 -13.14
CA SER A 727 7.37 -41.45 -13.67
C SER A 727 7.24 -40.17 -14.50
N ASN A 728 8.15 -39.22 -14.27
CA ASN A 728 8.28 -37.99 -15.04
C ASN A 728 9.72 -37.85 -15.52
N THR A 729 9.89 -37.43 -16.77
CA THR A 729 11.20 -37.24 -17.38
C THR A 729 11.70 -35.83 -17.09
N VAL A 730 12.89 -35.72 -16.50
CA VAL A 730 13.65 -34.47 -16.40
C VAL A 730 14.84 -34.55 -17.35
N ALA A 731 14.91 -33.63 -18.31
CA ALA A 731 16.02 -33.51 -19.24
C ALA A 731 16.73 -32.18 -19.02
N ILE A 732 18.06 -32.20 -18.88
CA ILE A 732 18.86 -31.00 -18.59
C ILE A 732 20.00 -30.92 -19.59
N GLY A 733 20.14 -29.76 -20.23
CA GLY A 733 21.25 -29.44 -21.12
C GLY A 733 22.13 -28.37 -20.50
N VAL A 734 23.43 -28.51 -20.68
CA VAL A 734 24.45 -27.56 -20.22
C VAL A 734 25.33 -27.22 -21.40
N TRP A 735 25.65 -25.95 -21.59
CA TRP A 735 26.46 -25.48 -22.70
C TRP A 735 27.61 -24.64 -22.19
N ASN A 736 28.79 -24.95 -22.70
CA ASN A 736 29.98 -24.18 -22.43
C ASN A 736 29.92 -22.83 -23.18
N SER A 737 30.55 -21.80 -22.64
CA SER A 737 30.64 -20.47 -23.26
C SER A 737 31.85 -20.32 -24.21
N ALA A 738 32.80 -21.25 -24.23
CA ALA A 738 34.00 -21.17 -25.06
C ALA A 738 33.80 -21.75 -26.48
N PRO A 739 34.00 -20.91 -27.53
CA PRO A 739 35.15 -21.13 -28.42
C PRO A 739 35.84 -19.82 -28.89
N MET A 740 35.53 -18.65 -28.30
CA MET A 740 36.09 -17.37 -28.75
C MET A 740 37.38 -16.91 -28.06
N VAL A 741 37.84 -17.55 -26.97
CA VAL A 741 39.03 -17.08 -26.21
C VAL A 741 40.00 -18.14 -25.67
N GLY A 742 39.71 -19.45 -25.72
CA GLY A 742 40.60 -20.53 -25.24
C GLY A 742 39.80 -21.72 -24.71
N PRO A 743 40.45 -22.83 -24.28
CA PRO A 743 39.73 -23.93 -23.62
C PRO A 743 39.12 -23.43 -22.30
N SER A 744 37.84 -23.74 -22.04
CA SER A 744 37.23 -23.49 -20.72
C SER A 744 37.98 -24.29 -19.67
N THR A 745 38.10 -23.72 -18.48
CA THR A 745 38.71 -24.40 -17.34
C THR A 745 37.75 -25.41 -16.73
N ASP A 746 36.45 -25.26 -16.89
CA ASP A 746 35.41 -26.00 -16.20
C ASP A 746 34.10 -26.05 -17.01
N LEU A 747 33.24 -26.99 -16.61
CA LEU A 747 31.82 -27.10 -16.99
C LEU A 747 31.15 -28.07 -16.01
N VAL A 748 30.10 -27.69 -15.31
CA VAL A 748 29.41 -28.55 -14.33
C VAL A 748 27.91 -28.30 -14.29
N VAL A 749 27.13 -29.32 -13.91
CA VAL A 749 25.74 -29.16 -13.47
C VAL A 749 25.38 -30.10 -12.32
N ALA A 750 24.78 -29.52 -11.29
CA ALA A 750 24.32 -30.16 -10.07
C ALA A 750 22.96 -29.56 -9.65
N PRO A 751 21.86 -30.05 -10.22
CA PRO A 751 20.52 -29.60 -9.89
C PRO A 751 19.99 -30.27 -8.61
N ARG A 752 19.10 -29.57 -7.91
CA ARG A 752 18.25 -30.10 -6.83
C ARG A 752 16.80 -29.67 -7.07
N ILE A 753 15.89 -30.62 -7.23
CA ILE A 753 14.46 -30.36 -7.45
C ILE A 753 13.70 -30.74 -6.19
N VAL A 754 12.88 -29.82 -5.71
CA VAL A 754 12.08 -29.97 -4.49
C VAL A 754 10.60 -29.74 -4.82
N VAL A 755 9.73 -30.63 -4.39
CA VAL A 755 8.27 -30.42 -4.47
C VAL A 755 7.71 -30.21 -3.08
N LYS A 756 6.87 -29.19 -2.88
CA LYS A 756 6.18 -28.96 -1.60
C LYS A 756 4.70 -29.27 -1.68
N ARG A 757 4.13 -29.72 -0.57
CA ARG A 757 2.73 -30.15 -0.41
C ARG A 757 2.17 -29.61 0.89
N PRO A 758 0.87 -29.35 1.05
CA PRO A 758 0.32 -28.96 2.34
C PRO A 758 0.54 -30.05 3.39
N ILE A 759 1.12 -29.66 4.52
CA ILE A 759 0.96 -30.34 5.79
C ILE A 759 -0.46 -30.06 6.27
N THR A 760 -1.33 -31.04 6.10
CA THR A 760 -1.99 -31.52 7.30
C THR A 760 -1.45 -32.93 7.51
N PRO A 761 -0.67 -33.21 8.57
CA PRO A 761 -0.26 -34.57 8.78
C PRO A 761 -1.55 -35.35 8.98
N ASN A 762 -1.75 -36.44 8.25
CA ASN A 762 -2.74 -37.42 8.68
C ASN A 762 -2.19 -37.99 10.00
N MET A 763 -2.54 -37.40 11.14
CA MET A 763 -2.31 -38.08 12.41
C MET A 763 -3.39 -39.11 12.59
N ARG A 764 -3.02 -40.15 13.30
CA ARG A 764 -3.98 -41.05 13.90
C ARG A 764 -4.21 -40.60 15.32
N TYR A 765 -5.47 -40.50 15.72
CA TYR A 765 -5.85 -40.11 17.06
C TYR A 765 -6.74 -41.13 17.75
N LEU A 766 -6.64 -41.15 19.08
CA LEU A 766 -7.52 -41.90 19.96
C LEU A 766 -7.98 -41.00 21.10
N THR A 767 -9.28 -40.70 21.13
CA THR A 767 -9.95 -39.95 22.19
C THR A 767 -10.44 -40.90 23.29
N ASN A 768 -10.21 -40.54 24.55
CA ASN A 768 -10.49 -41.43 25.68
C ASN A 768 -11.43 -40.78 26.71
N VAL A 769 -12.59 -41.40 26.94
CA VAL A 769 -13.48 -41.14 28.10
C VAL A 769 -13.42 -42.27 29.14
N SER A 770 -12.64 -43.31 28.86
CA SER A 770 -12.37 -44.46 29.73
C SER A 770 -11.01 -45.08 29.40
N ASP A 771 -10.43 -45.85 30.31
CA ASP A 771 -9.11 -46.48 30.16
C ASP A 771 -8.96 -47.29 28.86
N PRO A 772 -8.08 -46.87 27.92
CA PRO A 772 -7.83 -47.61 26.68
C PRO A 772 -6.82 -48.76 26.87
N GLY A 773 -6.19 -48.89 28.05
CA GLY A 773 -5.27 -49.98 28.38
C GLY A 773 -3.91 -49.92 27.65
N LEU A 774 -3.48 -48.72 27.23
CA LEU A 774 -2.28 -48.52 26.41
C LEU A 774 -0.98 -48.35 27.22
N GLY A 775 -1.05 -47.77 28.43
CA GLY A 775 0.15 -47.29 29.14
C GLY A 775 0.95 -46.32 28.27
N LEU A 776 2.29 -46.37 28.32
CA LEU A 776 3.18 -45.62 27.41
C LEU A 776 3.58 -46.40 26.15
N SER A 777 3.02 -47.59 25.91
CA SER A 777 3.44 -48.41 24.76
C SER A 777 3.11 -47.77 23.41
N TRP A 778 2.14 -46.85 23.38
CA TRP A 778 1.71 -46.11 22.20
C TRP A 778 2.66 -44.98 21.79
N THR A 779 3.70 -44.66 22.56
CA THR A 779 4.70 -43.65 22.13
C THR A 779 5.83 -44.27 21.31
N ALA A 780 5.97 -45.60 21.36
CA ALA A 780 7.05 -46.32 20.69
C ALA A 780 6.85 -46.41 19.17
N THR A 781 7.95 -46.45 18.43
CA THR A 781 7.97 -46.59 16.96
C THR A 781 7.25 -47.86 16.47
N ALA A 782 7.35 -48.97 17.21
CA ALA A 782 6.78 -50.26 16.82
C ALA A 782 5.29 -50.45 17.16
N PHE A 783 4.63 -49.46 17.76
CA PHE A 783 3.22 -49.55 18.10
C PHE A 783 2.33 -49.50 16.85
N ASN A 784 1.26 -50.28 16.85
CA ASN A 784 0.30 -50.34 15.74
C ASN A 784 -0.92 -49.47 16.05
N ASP A 785 -0.89 -48.24 15.55
CA ASP A 785 -1.98 -47.27 15.56
C ASP A 785 -2.97 -47.45 14.40
N GLY A 786 -2.79 -48.45 13.53
CA GLY A 786 -3.74 -48.78 12.44
C GLY A 786 -5.22 -48.88 12.85
N PRO A 787 -5.58 -49.31 14.08
CA PRO A 787 -6.96 -49.28 14.57
C PRO A 787 -7.50 -47.90 15.01
N TRP A 788 -6.64 -46.88 15.14
CA TRP A 788 -7.02 -45.51 15.53
C TRP A 788 -7.62 -44.76 14.34
N THR A 789 -8.42 -43.75 14.65
CA THR A 789 -9.07 -42.91 13.65
C THR A 789 -8.05 -41.97 13.01
N GLU A 790 -8.14 -41.74 11.71
CA GLU A 790 -7.35 -40.70 11.03
C GLU A 790 -8.00 -39.33 11.20
N GLY A 791 -7.20 -38.28 11.33
CA GLY A 791 -7.65 -36.90 11.47
C GLY A 791 -6.60 -35.88 11.01
N GLN A 792 -6.83 -34.63 11.37
CA GLN A 792 -5.97 -33.45 11.18
C GLN A 792 -5.63 -32.78 12.53
N TYR A 793 -4.50 -32.06 12.61
CA TYR A 793 -4.06 -31.35 13.82
C TYR A 793 -4.88 -30.06 13.91
N GLY A 794 -5.02 -29.49 15.11
CA GLY A 794 -6.28 -28.85 15.45
C GLY A 794 -7.29 -29.89 15.92
N VAL A 795 -6.84 -30.84 16.74
CA VAL A 795 -7.66 -31.93 17.24
C VAL A 795 -8.22 -31.57 18.60
N GLY A 796 -9.54 -31.56 18.72
CA GLY A 796 -10.16 -30.96 19.89
C GLY A 796 -11.68 -30.93 19.90
N TYR A 797 -12.25 -30.28 20.90
CA TYR A 797 -13.67 -29.89 20.93
C TYR A 797 -13.80 -28.53 21.60
N GLU A 798 -14.88 -27.81 21.29
CA GLU A 798 -15.25 -26.53 21.89
C GLU A 798 -16.77 -26.53 22.14
N ARG A 799 -17.21 -26.04 23.30
CA ARG A 799 -18.63 -25.89 23.69
C ARG A 799 -19.01 -24.43 24.01
N GLY A 800 -18.03 -23.59 24.30
CA GLY A 800 -18.07 -22.14 24.47
C GLY A 800 -17.72 -21.42 23.17
N VAL A 801 -16.83 -20.43 23.26
CA VAL A 801 -16.29 -19.61 22.15
C VAL A 801 -14.80 -19.38 22.39
N GLY A 802 -13.98 -19.43 21.36
CA GLY A 802 -12.52 -19.20 21.44
C GLY A 802 -11.76 -20.06 20.44
N ALA A 803 -11.70 -21.38 20.69
CA ALA A 803 -10.83 -22.29 19.93
C ALA A 803 -11.42 -22.82 18.61
N GLU A 804 -12.61 -22.39 18.15
CA GLU A 804 -13.28 -23.02 17.00
C GLU A 804 -12.49 -22.94 15.71
N ALA A 805 -11.76 -21.85 15.50
CA ALA A 805 -10.92 -21.64 14.33
C ALA A 805 -9.71 -22.60 14.29
N LEU A 806 -9.25 -23.06 15.45
CA LEU A 806 -8.12 -23.96 15.61
C LEU A 806 -8.51 -25.44 15.46
N ILE A 807 -9.81 -25.78 15.47
CA ILE A 807 -10.28 -27.18 15.46
C ILE A 807 -10.56 -27.68 14.04
N ALA A 808 -9.58 -28.35 13.43
CA ALA A 808 -9.77 -29.09 12.18
C ALA A 808 -10.38 -30.50 12.39
N THR A 809 -10.12 -31.15 13.54
CA THR A 809 -10.64 -32.48 13.88
C THR A 809 -11.39 -32.47 15.19
N THR A 810 -12.72 -32.52 15.09
CA THR A 810 -13.59 -32.59 16.26
C THR A 810 -13.57 -33.97 16.91
N VAL A 811 -13.35 -34.02 18.22
CA VAL A 811 -13.41 -35.25 19.04
C VAL A 811 -14.64 -35.27 19.93
N THR A 812 -14.86 -36.39 20.65
CA THR A 812 -16.01 -36.49 21.57
C THR A 812 -15.86 -35.56 22.76
N ASP A 813 -16.86 -34.72 23.00
CA ASP A 813 -16.85 -33.79 24.12
C ASP A 813 -16.63 -34.47 25.48
N GLY A 814 -15.90 -33.78 26.35
CA GLY A 814 -15.60 -34.27 27.71
C GLY A 814 -14.59 -35.43 27.72
N ALA A 815 -13.77 -35.53 26.68
CA ALA A 815 -12.61 -36.41 26.65
C ALA A 815 -11.66 -36.09 27.81
N HIS A 816 -11.12 -37.13 28.47
CA HIS A 816 -10.07 -36.94 29.47
C HIS A 816 -8.70 -36.69 28.82
N SER A 817 -8.48 -37.25 27.64
CA SER A 817 -7.29 -37.03 26.84
C SER A 817 -7.51 -37.40 25.38
N VAL A 818 -6.68 -36.82 24.51
CA VAL A 818 -6.51 -37.24 23.12
C VAL A 818 -5.06 -37.65 22.91
N TYR A 819 -4.86 -38.85 22.35
CA TYR A 819 -3.55 -39.32 21.93
C TYR A 819 -3.42 -39.21 20.43
N THR A 820 -2.35 -38.61 19.94
CA THR A 820 -2.07 -38.42 18.52
C THR A 820 -0.73 -39.05 18.15
N ARG A 821 -0.64 -39.56 16.92
CA ARG A 821 0.59 -40.10 16.35
C ARG A 821 0.70 -39.70 14.88
N THR A 822 1.85 -39.16 14.52
CA THR A 822 2.22 -38.87 13.14
C THR A 822 3.65 -39.35 12.85
N ASN A 823 3.92 -39.62 11.58
CA ASN A 823 5.25 -40.01 11.12
C ASN A 823 5.89 -38.82 10.38
N PHE A 824 7.19 -38.63 10.57
CA PHE A 824 8.01 -37.69 9.79
C PHE A 824 9.28 -38.39 9.32
N THR A 825 9.91 -37.93 8.24
CA THR A 825 11.10 -38.59 7.67
C THR A 825 12.29 -37.65 7.71
N LEU A 826 13.45 -38.16 8.16
CA LEU A 826 14.72 -37.43 8.13
C LEU A 826 15.65 -38.05 7.08
N THR A 827 16.16 -37.23 6.17
CA THR A 827 17.10 -37.66 5.11
C THR A 827 18.55 -37.71 5.60
N SER A 828 18.91 -36.80 6.51
CA SER A 828 20.22 -36.72 7.16
C SER A 828 20.07 -36.36 8.63
N LEU A 829 21.03 -36.79 9.46
CA LEU A 829 21.15 -36.35 10.86
C LEU A 829 22.36 -35.41 11.06
N ALA A 830 23.21 -35.28 10.04
CA ALA A 830 24.47 -34.54 10.14
C ALA A 830 24.30 -33.01 10.05
N GLU A 831 23.14 -32.56 9.58
CA GLU A 831 22.81 -31.16 9.29
C GLU A 831 21.83 -30.56 10.31
N ILE A 832 21.42 -31.34 11.32
CA ILE A 832 20.47 -30.89 12.33
C ILE A 832 21.27 -30.34 13.51
N ASN A 833 21.28 -29.02 13.69
CA ASN A 833 21.95 -28.34 14.80
C ASN A 833 20.99 -27.93 15.92
N SER A 834 19.72 -27.64 15.59
CA SER A 834 18.63 -27.37 16.53
C SER A 834 17.34 -28.03 16.05
N MET A 835 16.43 -28.35 16.96
CA MET A 835 15.12 -28.92 16.65
C MET A 835 14.10 -28.32 17.61
N LEU A 836 13.22 -27.46 17.09
CA LEU A 836 12.24 -26.72 17.87
C LEU A 836 10.91 -27.48 17.92
N LEU A 837 10.31 -27.54 19.11
CA LEU A 837 8.97 -28.06 19.33
C LEU A 837 8.13 -27.00 20.03
N ALA A 838 6.98 -26.70 19.45
CA ALA A 838 5.93 -25.89 20.07
C ALA A 838 4.57 -26.56 19.90
N ALA A 839 3.59 -26.06 20.63
CA ALA A 839 2.19 -26.38 20.40
C ALA A 839 1.34 -25.22 20.91
N ASP A 840 0.26 -24.96 20.18
CA ASP A 840 -0.91 -24.28 20.71
C ASP A 840 -1.85 -25.36 21.28
N TYR A 841 -2.26 -25.25 22.53
CA TYR A 841 -2.98 -26.31 23.23
C TYR A 841 -3.82 -25.77 24.39
N ASP A 842 -4.89 -26.50 24.69
CA ASP A 842 -5.65 -26.31 25.92
C ASP A 842 -5.17 -27.29 27.02
N ASP A 843 -5.13 -26.78 28.25
CA ASP A 843 -4.81 -27.45 29.51
C ASP A 843 -3.37 -27.96 29.63
N GLY A 844 -3.01 -29.05 28.95
CA GLY A 844 -1.67 -29.62 29.10
C GLY A 844 -1.33 -30.76 28.16
N PHE A 845 -0.09 -30.78 27.68
CA PHE A 845 0.37 -31.79 26.73
C PHE A 845 1.75 -32.37 27.08
N ALA A 846 2.05 -33.52 26.50
CA ALA A 846 3.37 -34.10 26.52
C ALA A 846 3.68 -34.76 25.18
N ALA A 847 4.93 -34.67 24.75
CA ALA A 847 5.40 -35.10 23.44
C ALA A 847 6.52 -36.13 23.57
N TRP A 848 6.47 -37.13 22.69
CA TRP A 848 7.46 -38.17 22.55
C TRP A 848 7.92 -38.27 21.10
N ILE A 849 9.22 -38.41 20.89
CA ILE A 849 9.79 -38.78 19.60
C ILE A 849 10.43 -40.16 19.75
N ASN A 850 9.99 -41.10 18.91
CA ASN A 850 10.45 -42.49 18.90
C ASN A 850 10.38 -43.19 20.28
N GLY A 851 9.41 -42.80 21.12
CA GLY A 851 9.21 -43.34 22.46
C GLY A 851 10.03 -42.68 23.57
N GLN A 852 10.90 -41.72 23.23
CA GLN A 852 11.58 -40.86 24.21
C GLN A 852 10.73 -39.62 24.45
N GLU A 853 10.46 -39.30 25.71
CA GLU A 853 9.79 -38.05 26.05
C GLU A 853 10.76 -36.90 25.83
N VAL A 854 10.35 -35.94 24.99
CA VAL A 854 11.18 -34.81 24.58
C VAL A 854 10.76 -33.52 25.28
N TYR A 855 9.46 -33.39 25.56
CA TYR A 855 8.90 -32.24 26.24
C TYR A 855 7.58 -32.59 26.94
N ARG A 856 7.26 -31.84 27.98
CA ARG A 856 5.92 -31.77 28.57
C ARG A 856 5.65 -30.34 28.99
N SER A 857 4.42 -29.89 28.84
CA SER A 857 4.01 -28.55 29.25
C SER A 857 4.09 -28.38 30.77
N PRO A 858 4.24 -27.15 31.29
CA PRO A 858 4.31 -26.87 32.73
C PRO A 858 3.09 -27.38 33.52
N GLN A 859 1.93 -27.44 32.88
CA GLN A 859 0.66 -27.86 33.45
C GLN A 859 0.62 -29.39 33.66
N MET A 860 1.47 -30.17 33.00
CA MET A 860 1.48 -31.64 33.13
C MET A 860 2.24 -32.12 34.38
N PRO A 861 1.59 -32.90 35.28
CA PRO A 861 2.25 -33.42 36.49
C PRO A 861 3.46 -34.32 36.20
N ALA A 862 4.45 -34.31 37.09
CA ALA A 862 5.64 -35.16 36.96
C ALA A 862 5.31 -36.66 37.02
N GLY A 863 5.99 -37.44 36.16
CA GLY A 863 5.84 -38.89 36.06
C GLY A 863 5.08 -39.33 34.80
N PRO A 864 4.94 -40.66 34.56
CA PRO A 864 4.20 -41.18 33.42
C PRO A 864 2.70 -40.82 33.51
N PRO A 865 2.13 -40.15 32.50
CA PRO A 865 0.69 -39.85 32.51
C PRO A 865 -0.15 -41.09 32.21
N ASP A 866 -1.23 -41.27 32.97
CA ASP A 866 -2.31 -42.20 32.69
C ASP A 866 -3.37 -41.52 31.79
N TRP A 867 -4.33 -42.27 31.24
CA TRP A 867 -5.37 -41.74 30.34
C TRP A 867 -6.28 -40.67 30.95
N ASN A 868 -6.36 -40.63 32.27
CA ASN A 868 -7.13 -39.66 33.04
C ASN A 868 -6.24 -38.84 33.99
N THR A 869 -4.96 -38.71 33.69
CA THR A 869 -4.11 -37.73 34.37
C THR A 869 -4.71 -36.35 34.15
N ASN A 870 -4.98 -35.65 35.24
CA ASN A 870 -5.47 -34.28 35.21
C ASN A 870 -4.28 -33.35 34.99
N ALA A 871 -4.37 -32.43 34.03
CA ALA A 871 -3.49 -31.27 34.01
C ALA A 871 -3.64 -30.49 35.33
N ALA A 872 -2.60 -29.79 35.77
CA ALA A 872 -2.55 -29.12 37.06
C ALA A 872 -3.18 -27.72 37.05
N SER A 873 -3.22 -27.11 35.86
CA SER A 873 -3.83 -25.82 35.55
C SER A 873 -4.31 -25.86 34.10
N HIS A 874 -5.11 -24.86 33.74
CA HIS A 874 -5.61 -24.63 32.39
C HIS A 874 -4.72 -23.59 31.70
N GLU A 875 -4.49 -23.78 30.41
CA GLU A 875 -3.86 -22.85 29.47
C GLU A 875 -4.88 -22.60 28.36
N SER A 876 -5.14 -21.33 28.00
CA SER A 876 -6.20 -20.99 27.03
C SER A 876 -5.62 -20.89 25.62
N SER A 877 -6.39 -21.33 24.63
CA SER A 877 -6.05 -21.31 23.21
C SER A 877 -7.23 -20.68 22.45
N ASP A 878 -7.33 -19.35 22.53
CA ASP A 878 -8.50 -18.59 22.07
C ASP A 878 -8.23 -17.73 20.81
N ASP A 879 -6.99 -17.73 20.30
CA ASP A 879 -6.61 -16.97 19.11
C ASP A 879 -7.12 -17.67 17.83
N PRO A 880 -7.64 -16.94 16.82
CA PRO A 880 -8.01 -17.52 15.53
C PRO A 880 -6.85 -18.17 14.78
N THR A 881 -5.61 -17.85 15.14
CA THR A 881 -4.36 -18.35 14.56
C THR A 881 -3.49 -19.05 15.61
N PRO A 882 -2.81 -20.16 15.28
CA PRO A 882 -2.01 -20.86 16.26
C PRO A 882 -0.87 -20.00 16.81
N THR A 883 -0.78 -19.87 18.14
CA THR A 883 0.33 -19.19 18.79
C THR A 883 1.35 -20.20 19.32
N TYR A 884 2.61 -20.04 18.94
CA TYR A 884 3.70 -20.98 19.23
C TYR A 884 4.76 -20.38 20.18
N ASP A 885 4.36 -20.02 21.40
CA ASP A 885 5.28 -19.57 22.46
C ASP A 885 5.12 -20.43 23.73
N PRO A 886 6.20 -21.03 24.28
CA PRO A 886 7.58 -21.00 23.80
C PRO A 886 7.91 -22.09 22.79
N ASP A 887 8.69 -21.72 21.77
CA ASP A 887 9.44 -22.66 20.94
C ASP A 887 10.58 -23.29 21.76
N VAL A 888 10.49 -24.60 21.97
CA VAL A 888 11.46 -25.32 22.82
C VAL A 888 12.44 -26.09 21.97
N ASP A 889 13.73 -25.76 22.06
CA ASP A 889 14.79 -26.58 21.48
C ASP A 889 14.90 -27.92 22.23
N ILE A 890 14.46 -28.98 21.56
CA ILE A 890 14.47 -30.35 22.04
C ILE A 890 15.67 -31.16 21.52
N TYR A 891 16.56 -30.56 20.72
CA TYR A 891 17.63 -31.28 20.02
C TYR A 891 18.50 -32.09 20.97
N SER A 892 18.96 -31.48 22.06
CA SER A 892 19.84 -32.13 23.05
C SER A 892 19.22 -33.38 23.70
N VAL A 893 17.90 -33.47 23.74
CA VAL A 893 17.14 -34.59 24.31
C VAL A 893 16.85 -35.65 23.24
N VAL A 894 16.50 -35.22 22.02
CA VAL A 894 16.01 -36.11 20.96
C VAL A 894 17.12 -36.69 20.07
N ALA A 895 18.26 -36.01 19.91
CA ALA A 895 19.33 -36.41 18.98
C ALA A 895 19.75 -37.89 19.08
N PRO A 896 19.91 -38.52 20.27
CA PRO A 896 20.27 -39.94 20.37
C PRO A 896 19.19 -40.93 19.92
N HIS A 897 17.96 -40.44 19.72
CA HIS A 897 16.76 -41.23 19.44
C HIS A 897 16.24 -41.03 18.02
N LEU A 898 16.75 -40.04 17.28
CA LEU A 898 16.46 -39.84 15.86
C LEU A 898 17.09 -40.95 15.02
N GLN A 899 16.44 -41.27 13.90
CA GLN A 899 16.97 -42.18 12.90
C GLN A 899 16.80 -41.58 11.50
N VAL A 900 17.75 -41.85 10.62
CA VAL A 900 17.58 -41.60 9.18
C VAL A 900 16.42 -42.48 8.67
N GLY A 901 15.49 -41.88 7.93
CA GLY A 901 14.22 -42.48 7.56
C GLY A 901 13.08 -42.08 8.51
N THR A 902 12.12 -42.98 8.71
CA THR A 902 10.87 -42.65 9.41
C THR A 902 11.05 -42.55 10.93
N ASN A 903 10.60 -41.44 11.49
CA ASN A 903 10.49 -41.15 12.92
C ASN A 903 9.00 -40.97 13.28
N VAL A 904 8.67 -41.14 14.56
CA VAL A 904 7.29 -41.02 15.07
C VAL A 904 7.25 -39.89 16.08
N LEU A 905 6.38 -38.90 15.85
CA LEU A 905 5.95 -37.93 16.85
C LEU A 905 4.64 -38.43 17.46
N ALA A 906 4.63 -38.59 18.77
CA ALA A 906 3.48 -39.00 19.55
C ALA A 906 3.18 -37.91 20.59
N ILE A 907 1.96 -37.37 20.60
CA ILE A 907 1.57 -36.31 21.53
C ILE A 907 0.29 -36.70 22.24
N GLY A 908 0.28 -36.55 23.57
CA GLY A 908 -0.96 -36.61 24.34
C GLY A 908 -1.32 -35.20 24.80
N VAL A 909 -2.60 -34.85 24.70
CA VAL A 909 -3.18 -33.67 25.35
C VAL A 909 -4.20 -34.14 26.38
N TRP A 910 -4.16 -33.57 27.58
CA TRP A 910 -4.95 -33.95 28.74
C TRP A 910 -5.69 -32.75 29.28
N ASN A 911 -6.94 -33.01 29.64
CA ASN A 911 -7.81 -31.98 30.17
C ASN A 911 -7.65 -31.84 31.71
N ASN A 912 -7.89 -30.64 32.25
CA ASN A 912 -7.82 -30.30 33.67
C ASN A 912 -9.17 -30.47 34.40
N SER A 913 -10.27 -30.56 33.66
CA SER A 913 -11.64 -30.47 34.19
C SER A 913 -12.58 -31.59 33.70
N ALA A 914 -12.08 -32.55 32.91
CA ALA A 914 -12.90 -33.56 32.26
C ALA A 914 -13.75 -34.38 33.26
N PRO A 915 -15.03 -34.69 32.93
CA PRO A 915 -15.69 -34.45 31.64
C PRO A 915 -16.40 -33.08 31.53
N ASN A 916 -16.15 -32.16 32.46
CA ASN A 916 -16.89 -30.89 32.56
C ASN A 916 -16.16 -29.70 31.94
N SER A 917 -15.03 -29.90 31.26
CA SER A 917 -14.41 -28.82 30.47
C SER A 917 -15.32 -28.39 29.34
N ASN A 918 -15.14 -27.14 28.92
CA ASN A 918 -15.84 -26.57 27.78
C ASN A 918 -15.11 -26.91 26.48
N ASP A 919 -13.80 -27.08 26.56
CA ASP A 919 -12.87 -27.17 25.46
C ASP A 919 -11.76 -28.20 25.71
N LEU A 920 -11.01 -28.47 24.64
CA LEU A 920 -9.72 -29.17 24.58
C LEU A 920 -9.20 -29.01 23.15
N VAL A 921 -7.98 -28.51 22.94
CA VAL A 921 -7.38 -28.36 21.61
C VAL A 921 -5.89 -28.71 21.61
N LEU A 922 -5.37 -29.14 20.46
CA LEU A 922 -3.95 -29.38 20.22
C LEU A 922 -3.58 -29.10 18.76
N VAL A 923 -2.69 -28.13 18.57
CA VAL A 923 -2.06 -27.73 17.30
C VAL A 923 -0.53 -27.74 17.51
N PRO A 924 0.20 -28.82 17.18
CA PRO A 924 1.63 -28.88 17.39
C PRO A 924 2.44 -28.34 16.20
N ARG A 925 3.66 -27.86 16.49
CA ARG A 925 4.68 -27.46 15.54
C ARG A 925 6.02 -28.13 15.87
N LEU A 926 6.71 -28.63 14.86
CA LEU A 926 8.05 -29.23 14.95
C LEU A 926 8.90 -28.68 13.81
N ALA A 927 10.04 -28.08 14.10
CA ALA A 927 10.92 -27.46 13.12
C ALA A 927 12.41 -27.81 13.37
N ILE A 928 13.25 -27.54 12.38
CA ILE A 928 14.71 -27.60 12.45
C ILE A 928 15.24 -26.25 11.97
N ASN A 929 16.22 -25.68 12.70
CA ASN A 929 16.91 -24.48 12.22
C ASN A 929 17.99 -24.86 11.21
N ASP A 930 17.99 -24.17 10.07
CA ASP A 930 19.00 -24.33 9.02
C ASP A 930 20.29 -23.60 9.44
N PRO A 931 21.49 -24.20 9.32
CA PRO A 931 22.76 -23.57 9.68
C PRO A 931 23.21 -22.38 8.79
N THR A 932 22.33 -21.83 7.94
CA THR A 932 22.62 -20.70 7.03
C THR A 932 21.99 -19.37 7.48
N THR A 933 21.40 -19.30 8.66
CA THR A 933 20.77 -18.09 9.23
C THR A 933 21.77 -17.10 9.81
N ASP A 934 21.40 -15.82 9.81
CA ASP A 934 22.16 -14.76 10.46
C ASP A 934 22.60 -15.15 11.89
N ASN A 935 23.92 -15.28 12.07
CA ASN A 935 24.55 -15.68 13.32
C ASN A 935 24.82 -14.50 14.27
N CYS A 936 24.46 -13.27 13.87
CA CYS A 936 24.33 -12.11 14.76
C CYS A 936 23.08 -11.24 14.46
N PRO A 937 21.85 -11.72 14.78
CA PRO A 937 20.55 -11.12 14.39
C PRO A 937 20.26 -9.67 14.78
N ASN A 938 21.15 -9.00 15.49
CA ASN A 938 20.99 -7.63 15.96
C ASN A 938 22.30 -6.82 15.83
N VAL A 939 23.31 -7.35 15.14
CA VAL A 939 24.64 -6.77 15.00
C VAL A 939 25.18 -7.02 13.59
N VAL A 940 25.01 -6.02 12.72
CA VAL A 940 25.51 -5.94 11.34
C VAL A 940 26.81 -6.73 11.12
N ASN A 941 26.71 -7.88 10.45
CA ASN A 941 27.82 -8.76 10.11
C ASN A 941 27.57 -9.51 8.78
N PRO A 942 27.64 -8.82 7.63
CA PRO A 942 27.36 -9.44 6.32
C PRO A 942 28.28 -10.60 5.93
N ASP A 943 29.40 -10.79 6.65
CA ASP A 943 30.38 -11.85 6.39
C ASP A 943 30.13 -13.14 7.19
N GLN A 944 29.23 -13.10 8.17
CA GLN A 944 28.73 -14.25 8.94
C GLN A 944 29.85 -15.14 9.51
N LEU A 945 31.02 -14.56 9.81
CA LEU A 945 32.17 -15.30 10.30
C LEU A 945 31.89 -15.86 11.70
N ASP A 946 32.05 -17.17 11.87
CA ASP A 946 32.01 -17.89 13.14
C ASP A 946 33.31 -18.69 13.27
N GLY A 947 34.26 -18.13 14.01
CA GLY A 947 35.63 -18.61 14.11
C GLY A 947 35.78 -19.89 14.94
N ASP A 948 34.85 -20.17 15.84
CA ASP A 948 34.91 -21.30 16.77
C ASP A 948 33.85 -22.39 16.49
N GLY A 949 32.87 -22.07 15.65
CA GLY A 949 31.87 -22.98 15.09
C GLY A 949 30.73 -23.30 16.05
N ASP A 950 30.44 -22.42 17.00
CA ASP A 950 29.38 -22.60 17.99
C ASP A 950 28.00 -22.08 17.52
N GLY A 951 27.96 -21.41 16.37
CA GLY A 951 26.76 -20.87 15.74
C GLY A 951 26.46 -19.41 16.10
N ILE A 952 27.33 -18.73 16.85
CA ILE A 952 27.27 -17.28 17.13
C ILE A 952 28.38 -16.59 16.33
N GLY A 953 28.07 -15.54 15.58
CA GLY A 953 29.07 -14.85 14.77
C GLY A 953 30.12 -14.14 15.64
N ASP A 954 31.37 -14.09 15.15
CA ASP A 954 32.51 -13.41 15.76
C ASP A 954 32.20 -11.96 16.18
N ALA A 955 31.24 -11.31 15.49
CA ALA A 955 30.80 -9.94 15.73
C ALA A 955 29.96 -9.78 17.01
N CYS A 956 29.21 -10.81 17.41
CA CYS A 956 28.32 -10.82 18.57
C CYS A 956 28.72 -11.87 19.62
N ASP A 957 29.73 -12.70 19.36
CA ASP A 957 30.30 -13.62 20.33
C ASP A 957 31.21 -12.89 21.34
N PRO A 958 30.91 -12.92 22.66
CA PRO A 958 31.78 -12.39 23.69
C PRO A 958 33.06 -13.21 23.93
N SER A 959 33.27 -14.37 23.30
CA SER A 959 34.47 -15.21 23.45
C SER A 959 34.89 -15.98 22.17
N PRO A 960 35.26 -15.27 21.10
CA PRO A 960 35.61 -15.85 19.79
C PRO A 960 36.95 -16.59 19.74
#